data_AF-A0A543PL35-F1
#
_entry.id   AF-A0A543PL35-F1
#
_cell.length_a   1.000
_cell.length_b   1.000
_cell.length_c   1.000
_cell.angle_alpha   90.00
_cell.angle_beta   90.00
_cell.angle_gamma   90.00
#
_symmetry.space_group_name_H-M   'P 1'
#
loop_
_entity.id
_entity.type
_entity.pdbx_description
1 polymer ?
#
loop_
_entity_poly.entity_id
_entity_poly.type
_entity_poly.pdbx_seq_one_letter_code
_entity_poly.pdbx_strand_id
1 'polypeptide(L)'
;MHADLTRWTHDPAFAYRSVLLQQGRVLLDSDWNEQAAITAHHDTARTADIVGASGGPAPLDGGLGPFAIVDLTNGLEPSAAPWARLGVTPGHYYVDGVLAESAPDPATPAAAGAWPLADQPFRPTIGTGAGASPGLEEPPAADGDGRYAAYLDVFERTVSPDERPELLESALGGPDTAMRQQTAWQVSLTRLGGAEVCSQLDDVAEVSPRLMVARLREAAPDADPCQITSGGGYQRLENQLYRVEICSVTPQPRFVWSRENGSVTAGLVQIGTTTEPGMDAALTLDRVGRDEELSIRQDDLVEVTSSDRQLRGLPGFLARVGPVIDLVTHVAWLAGAPTSVPSLGRAPVVRRWDGGPSTLSTAPTDLEGGITVAFPAGGTPSVGDFWLIPARTARLAYGTSARQGTLDWPWDSPTPSPRPPVGPIHHHAPLGILRRTGTSWTLESDCRHLFPPLTGLVTIDLVGGDGQEAMPGDELDAPVRVVVRNGGLPVEGAPVRFTPAGGTLREAVSGSPPAGGVVLTGSDGVAAVRWTLDATGASTQILTAQRLDDTSSPVDVAVVVSGRLSIASEVQWQPACDAFAGTRTVQDALAQLATTPTLRLLGGDGQEVSSEGVTVPQLVRVAVDSPCGPARVKVVAQGTDGALVLASQEGAAVPPTLTGTGAGSTDAVEPDATGVAAFVWQPSFAQGRSDVLTLTVDGLALAPVKVSAQLDVSVAGALGMHVVETAFLNGSAFENDAVVDVADLVSGIVITLDSLVLPESVGGKPVGRVLMDLPWPTPPELDQWSDQSFALQTVELVGELIARKNVILWRSKLPLDSVLGRVRERLIGFEANNRLGLPALPIRMRFQLDGWAIMDARNPERHLNGHAITQSVQGQTVLRLPTTDDIAGGRFEMWFWFGGDKPGPNFTRFRIEDFSGATLTKVTRLATDAGVPVTVIEEDAPGIRKNTVLGTIPASGTLLLPGQPLTIRVSRGVGG
;
A
#
# COMPACT_ATOMS: atom_id res chain seq x y z
N MET A 1 43.25 35.64 0.78
CA MET A 1 43.72 35.65 2.18
C MET A 1 45.05 36.38 2.27
N HIS A 2 45.07 37.59 2.83
CA HIS A 2 46.31 38.38 3.07
C HIS A 2 46.43 38.64 4.57
N ALA A 3 47.30 37.89 5.24
CA ALA A 3 47.50 37.97 6.69
C ALA A 3 48.91 37.48 7.03
N ASP A 4 49.54 38.13 8.00
CA ASP A 4 50.84 37.70 8.53
C ASP A 4 50.63 36.47 9.42
N LEU A 5 50.96 35.29 8.90
CA LEU A 5 50.66 33.99 9.50
C LEU A 5 51.90 33.09 9.45
N THR A 6 52.07 32.25 10.46
CA THR A 6 53.20 31.33 10.52
C THR A 6 53.07 30.21 9.47
N ARG A 7 51.87 29.64 9.31
CA ARG A 7 51.50 28.61 8.30
C ARG A 7 49.99 28.36 8.30
N TRP A 8 49.53 27.73 7.23
CA TRP A 8 48.18 27.16 7.11
C TRP A 8 48.27 25.64 7.02
N THR A 9 47.71 24.91 7.99
CA THR A 9 47.93 23.47 8.17
C THR A 9 46.71 22.59 7.94
N HIS A 10 45.51 23.17 7.85
CA HIS A 10 44.28 22.40 7.64
C HIS A 10 44.29 21.71 6.27
N ASP A 11 44.15 20.38 6.28
CA ASP A 11 43.91 19.55 5.10
C ASP A 11 42.72 18.61 5.40
N PRO A 12 41.59 18.73 4.69
CA PRO A 12 40.40 17.92 4.94
C PRO A 12 40.65 16.42 4.72
N ALA A 13 41.68 16.03 3.95
CA ALA A 13 41.99 14.62 3.70
C ALA A 13 42.42 13.84 4.95
N PHE A 14 42.90 14.52 6.00
CA PHE A 14 43.25 13.88 7.28
C PHE A 14 42.06 13.63 8.21
N ALA A 15 40.88 14.20 7.92
CA ALA A 15 39.67 14.04 8.72
C ALA A 15 39.84 14.35 10.22
N TYR A 16 40.66 15.35 10.57
CA TYR A 16 40.84 15.78 11.95
C TYR A 16 39.57 16.43 12.51
N ARG A 17 39.23 16.09 13.76
CA ARG A 17 38.03 16.62 14.44
C ARG A 17 38.26 17.93 15.20
N SER A 18 39.46 18.10 15.76
CA SER A 18 39.82 19.25 16.61
C SER A 18 41.31 19.26 16.93
N VAL A 19 41.84 20.44 17.25
CA VAL A 19 43.18 20.66 17.81
C VAL A 19 43.13 20.56 19.34
N LEU A 20 44.07 19.84 19.94
CA LEU A 20 44.14 19.63 21.39
C LEU A 20 45.34 20.38 21.99
N LEU A 21 45.07 21.36 22.86
CA LEU A 21 46.11 22.04 23.63
C LEU A 21 46.72 21.12 24.67
N GLN A 22 48.04 21.06 24.71
CA GLN A 22 48.78 20.28 25.70
C GLN A 22 49.31 21.17 26.81
N GLN A 23 49.21 20.70 28.05
CA GLN A 23 49.67 21.44 29.22
C GLN A 23 51.15 21.84 29.09
N GLY A 24 51.42 23.13 29.30
CA GLY A 24 52.77 23.69 29.30
C GLY A 24 53.41 23.89 27.92
N ARG A 25 52.68 23.68 26.82
CA ARG A 25 53.16 23.96 25.46
C ARG A 25 52.74 25.35 24.99
N VAL A 26 53.53 25.92 24.07
CA VAL A 26 53.26 27.22 23.45
C VAL A 26 52.06 27.12 22.51
N LEU A 27 51.17 28.11 22.55
CA LEU A 27 50.07 28.26 21.61
C LEU A 27 50.58 28.95 20.34
N LEU A 28 50.31 28.36 19.17
CA LEU A 28 50.65 28.95 17.87
C LEU A 28 49.40 29.49 17.18
N ASP A 29 49.57 30.54 16.37
CA ASP A 29 48.51 31.07 15.50
C ASP A 29 47.99 29.98 14.56
N SER A 30 48.87 29.11 14.04
CA SER A 30 48.48 28.01 13.15
C SER A 30 47.52 27.02 13.80
N ASP A 31 47.68 26.76 15.10
CA ASP A 31 46.84 25.79 15.83
C ASP A 31 45.43 26.34 16.03
N TRP A 32 45.32 27.65 16.32
CA TRP A 32 44.04 28.35 16.40
C TRP A 32 43.33 28.39 15.04
N ASN A 33 44.06 28.77 14.00
CA ASN A 33 43.53 28.87 12.64
C ASN A 33 43.11 27.50 12.10
N GLU A 34 43.88 26.43 12.38
CA GLU A 34 43.50 25.07 12.01
C GLU A 34 42.24 24.59 12.72
N GLN A 35 42.08 24.89 14.03
CA GLN A 35 40.83 24.59 14.73
C GLN A 35 39.63 25.31 14.11
N ALA A 36 39.77 26.57 13.72
CA ALA A 36 38.72 27.33 13.05
C ALA A 36 38.37 26.72 11.69
N ALA A 37 39.38 26.38 10.88
CA ALA A 37 39.20 25.76 9.57
C ALA A 37 38.55 24.37 9.66
N ILE A 38 38.94 23.52 10.62
CA ILE A 38 38.29 22.22 10.89
C ILE A 38 36.80 22.41 11.23
N THR A 39 36.50 23.41 12.05
CA THR A 39 35.13 23.70 12.47
C THR A 39 34.27 24.15 11.29
N ALA A 40 34.80 25.07 10.48
CA ALA A 40 34.15 25.55 9.26
C ALA A 40 33.92 24.42 8.26
N HIS A 41 34.95 23.61 7.96
CA HIS A 41 34.83 22.45 7.07
C HIS A 41 33.72 21.49 7.50
N HIS A 42 33.66 21.16 8.80
CA HIS A 42 32.61 20.28 9.32
C HIS A 42 31.21 20.92 9.29
N ASP A 43 31.11 22.25 9.39
CA ASP A 43 29.84 22.97 9.30
C ASP A 43 29.33 22.98 7.85
N THR A 44 30.19 23.35 6.91
CA THR A 44 29.92 23.30 5.47
C THR A 44 29.54 21.89 5.01
N ALA A 45 30.32 20.86 5.36
CA ALA A 45 30.05 19.49 4.95
C ALA A 45 28.71 18.97 5.49
N ARG A 46 28.40 19.21 6.77
CA ARG A 46 27.11 18.80 7.36
C ARG A 46 25.93 19.54 6.73
N THR A 47 26.12 20.82 6.40
CA THR A 47 25.08 21.62 5.76
C THR A 47 24.83 21.15 4.34
N ALA A 48 25.88 20.84 3.58
CA ALA A 48 25.77 20.26 2.23
C ALA A 48 25.03 18.90 2.25
N ASP A 49 25.31 18.04 3.24
CA ASP A 49 24.61 16.76 3.40
C ASP A 49 23.10 16.91 3.71
N ILE A 50 22.70 18.01 4.36
CA ILE A 50 21.32 18.26 4.78
C ILE A 50 20.51 19.02 3.72
N VAL A 51 21.10 20.08 3.15
CA VAL A 51 20.44 20.99 2.20
C VAL A 51 20.61 20.50 0.74
N GLY A 52 21.68 19.76 0.45
CA GLY A 52 22.11 19.42 -0.90
C GLY A 52 23.09 20.44 -1.48
N ALA A 53 23.25 20.42 -2.81
CA ALA A 53 24.19 21.29 -3.53
C ALA A 53 23.85 22.78 -3.38
N SER A 54 22.56 23.12 -3.32
CA SER A 54 22.13 24.49 -2.99
C SER A 54 20.72 24.51 -2.43
N GLY A 55 20.41 25.54 -1.64
CA GLY A 55 19.03 25.84 -1.26
C GLY A 55 18.87 26.91 -0.19
N GLY A 56 17.64 27.38 -0.01
CA GLY A 56 17.29 28.38 1.00
C GLY A 56 15.98 28.07 1.71
N PRO A 57 15.77 28.58 2.94
CA PRO A 57 14.50 28.42 3.63
C PRO A 57 13.37 29.10 2.86
N ALA A 58 12.30 28.35 2.62
CA ALA A 58 11.08 28.88 2.04
C ALA A 58 10.48 29.95 2.97
N PRO A 59 10.00 31.07 2.41
CA PRO A 59 9.40 32.15 3.19
C PRO A 59 8.09 31.69 3.87
N LEU A 60 7.89 32.09 5.12
CA LEU A 60 6.67 31.77 5.89
C LEU A 60 5.53 32.76 5.66
N ASP A 61 5.85 33.94 5.13
CA ASP A 61 4.93 35.08 4.93
C ASP A 61 4.38 35.15 3.50
N GLY A 62 4.65 34.15 2.66
CA GLY A 62 4.26 34.13 1.25
C GLY A 62 5.07 35.09 0.37
N GLY A 63 6.17 35.65 0.88
CA GLY A 63 7.12 36.41 0.05
C GLY A 63 7.83 35.54 -0.99
N LEU A 64 8.70 36.14 -1.80
CA LEU A 64 9.49 35.38 -2.79
C LEU A 64 10.69 34.64 -2.18
N GLY A 65 10.99 34.88 -0.90
CA GLY A 65 12.05 34.17 -0.19
C GLY A 65 13.46 34.74 -0.45
N PRO A 66 14.50 34.04 0.00
CA PRO A 66 15.87 34.52 -0.04
C PRO A 66 16.44 34.52 -1.48
N PHE A 67 17.22 35.55 -1.82
CA PHE A 67 17.93 35.67 -3.11
C PHE A 67 17.03 35.57 -4.36
N ALA A 68 15.75 35.95 -4.26
CA ALA A 68 14.84 36.06 -5.40
C ALA A 68 15.25 37.23 -6.29
N ILE A 69 15.15 37.06 -7.61
CA ILE A 69 15.27 38.19 -8.54
C ILE A 69 13.93 38.92 -8.61
N VAL A 70 13.94 40.24 -8.38
CA VAL A 70 12.72 41.06 -8.25
C VAL A 70 12.80 42.38 -9.03
N ASP A 71 11.65 42.97 -9.33
CA ASP A 71 11.54 44.38 -9.70
C ASP A 71 11.54 45.24 -8.43
N LEU A 72 12.57 46.07 -8.27
CA LEU A 72 12.78 46.96 -7.13
C LEU A 72 11.61 47.93 -6.86
N THR A 73 10.71 48.14 -7.81
CA THR A 73 9.57 49.05 -7.62
C THR A 73 8.47 48.45 -6.76
N ASN A 74 8.24 47.15 -6.90
CA ASN A 74 7.09 46.46 -6.29
C ASN A 74 7.50 45.23 -5.47
N GLY A 75 8.75 44.79 -5.53
CA GLY A 75 9.26 43.61 -4.82
C GLY A 75 8.70 42.29 -5.35
N LEU A 76 8.10 42.29 -6.54
CA LEU A 76 7.55 41.10 -7.21
C LEU A 76 8.48 40.59 -8.29
N GLU A 77 8.17 39.41 -8.85
CA GLU A 77 8.92 38.86 -9.98
C GLU A 77 8.93 39.84 -11.17
N PRO A 78 10.08 40.03 -11.84
CA PRO A 78 10.19 40.94 -12.96
C PRO A 78 9.28 40.51 -14.12
N SER A 79 8.38 41.40 -14.52
CA SER A 79 7.58 41.28 -15.74
C SER A 79 7.80 42.52 -16.60
N ALA A 80 8.64 42.37 -17.63
CA ALA A 80 9.09 43.46 -18.50
C ALA A 80 9.72 44.66 -17.76
N ALA A 81 10.61 44.38 -16.80
CA ALA A 81 11.34 45.41 -16.05
C ALA A 81 12.63 45.86 -16.79
N PRO A 82 12.99 47.15 -16.82
CA PRO A 82 14.30 47.62 -17.29
C PRO A 82 15.40 47.17 -16.32
N TRP A 83 16.62 47.04 -16.85
CA TRP A 83 17.81 46.58 -16.10
C TRP A 83 18.02 47.27 -14.75
N ALA A 84 17.90 48.60 -14.72
CA ALA A 84 18.12 49.40 -13.51
C ALA A 84 17.12 49.13 -12.37
N ARG A 85 16.03 48.41 -12.63
CA ARG A 85 15.03 48.02 -11.63
C ARG A 85 15.14 46.56 -11.22
N LEU A 86 16.10 45.80 -11.72
CA LEU A 86 16.32 44.43 -11.26
C LEU A 86 17.12 44.43 -9.97
N GLY A 87 16.66 43.63 -9.00
CA GLY A 87 17.36 43.44 -7.74
C GLY A 87 17.27 42.00 -7.23
N VAL A 88 17.96 41.74 -6.12
CA VAL A 88 18.02 40.46 -5.42
C VAL A 88 17.58 40.62 -3.97
N THR A 89 16.62 39.81 -3.50
CA THR A 89 16.06 39.92 -2.15
C THR A 89 17.06 39.47 -1.06
N PRO A 90 16.93 40.00 0.17
CA PRO A 90 17.74 39.57 1.31
C PRO A 90 17.33 38.17 1.83
N GLY A 91 18.17 37.58 2.68
CA GLY A 91 17.90 36.31 3.35
C GLY A 91 19.14 35.39 3.42
N HIS A 92 18.90 34.12 3.73
CA HIS A 92 19.94 33.09 3.82
C HIS A 92 19.82 32.12 2.65
N TYR A 93 20.94 31.76 2.04
CA TYR A 93 20.99 30.73 1.00
C TYR A 93 22.28 29.95 1.14
N TYR A 94 22.23 28.64 0.92
CA TYR A 94 23.38 27.75 1.05
C TYR A 94 23.82 27.30 -0.33
N VAL A 95 25.13 27.35 -0.60
CA VAL A 95 25.74 26.86 -1.84
C VAL A 95 26.93 25.98 -1.46
N ASP A 96 26.89 24.70 -1.84
CA ASP A 96 27.81 23.65 -1.38
C ASP A 96 27.98 23.63 0.15
N GLY A 97 26.90 23.93 0.87
CA GLY A 97 26.88 24.03 2.33
C GLY A 97 27.45 25.34 2.90
N VAL A 98 28.01 26.23 2.08
CA VAL A 98 28.48 27.56 2.51
C VAL A 98 27.28 28.50 2.62
N LEU A 99 27.12 29.12 3.79
CA LEU A 99 26.03 30.07 4.07
C LEU A 99 26.33 31.45 3.45
N ALA A 100 25.52 31.85 2.48
CA ALA A 100 25.41 33.21 1.97
C ALA A 100 24.32 33.99 2.73
N GLU A 101 24.71 35.09 3.37
CA GLU A 101 23.80 35.97 4.11
C GLU A 101 23.69 37.32 3.40
N SER A 102 22.46 37.69 3.03
CA SER A 102 22.13 38.99 2.47
C SER A 102 21.26 39.75 3.46
N ALA A 103 21.81 40.82 4.05
CA ALA A 103 21.03 41.76 4.85
C ALA A 103 20.19 42.67 3.93
N PRO A 104 19.05 43.20 4.38
CA PRO A 104 18.27 44.17 3.60
C PRO A 104 19.10 45.39 3.18
N ASP A 105 18.90 45.88 1.95
CA ASP A 105 19.52 47.13 1.49
C ASP A 105 19.04 48.31 2.34
N PRO A 106 19.94 48.99 3.09
CA PRO A 106 19.56 50.15 3.89
C PRO A 106 19.09 51.33 3.05
N ALA A 107 19.45 51.41 1.76
CA ALA A 107 19.07 52.50 0.88
C ALA A 107 17.66 52.34 0.27
N THR A 108 17.15 51.10 0.17
CA THR A 108 15.85 50.80 -0.47
C THR A 108 14.91 49.93 0.37
N PRO A 109 14.52 50.36 1.59
CA PRO A 109 13.70 49.55 2.50
C PRO A 109 12.27 49.24 1.98
N ALA A 110 11.76 50.02 1.02
CA ALA A 110 10.42 49.82 0.44
C ALA A 110 10.35 48.71 -0.64
N ALA A 111 11.50 48.27 -1.16
CA ALA A 111 11.63 47.34 -2.28
C ALA A 111 11.87 45.88 -1.82
N ALA A 112 11.14 45.43 -0.79
CA ALA A 112 11.46 44.19 -0.06
C ALA A 112 12.89 44.14 0.53
N GLY A 113 13.56 45.29 0.63
CA GLY A 113 14.97 45.38 1.03
C GLY A 113 15.96 44.76 0.03
N ALA A 114 15.59 44.62 -1.24
CA ALA A 114 16.41 43.99 -2.26
C ALA A 114 17.57 44.88 -2.73
N TRP A 115 18.72 44.27 -3.02
CA TRP A 115 19.89 44.95 -3.57
C TRP A 115 19.81 45.08 -5.09
N PRO A 116 20.11 46.24 -5.69
CA PRO A 116 20.18 46.38 -7.14
C PRO A 116 21.24 45.44 -7.74
N LEU A 117 20.91 44.77 -8.86
CA LEU A 117 21.87 43.86 -9.51
C LEU A 117 23.16 44.58 -9.93
N ALA A 118 23.06 45.86 -10.30
CA ALA A 118 24.19 46.68 -10.70
C ALA A 118 25.07 47.15 -9.53
N ASP A 119 24.58 47.10 -8.28
CA ASP A 119 25.26 47.67 -7.11
C ASP A 119 25.02 46.81 -5.86
N GLN A 120 25.69 45.65 -5.82
CA GLN A 120 25.54 44.66 -4.75
C GLN A 120 26.57 44.91 -3.63
N PRO A 121 26.33 44.47 -2.37
CA PRO A 121 27.23 44.74 -1.24
C PRO A 121 28.67 44.30 -1.46
N PHE A 122 28.84 43.13 -2.08
CA PHE A 122 30.13 42.53 -2.40
C PHE A 122 30.46 42.62 -3.87
N ARG A 123 29.67 43.34 -4.67
CA ARG A 123 29.99 43.70 -6.05
C ARG A 123 29.53 45.14 -6.31
N PRO A 124 30.11 46.13 -5.59
CA PRO A 124 29.63 47.50 -5.66
C PRO A 124 30.09 48.18 -6.94
N THR A 125 29.41 49.27 -7.26
CA THR A 125 29.78 50.24 -8.26
C THR A 125 31.07 50.94 -7.83
N ILE A 126 32.06 51.02 -8.73
CA ILE A 126 33.34 51.67 -8.48
C ILE A 126 33.39 53.01 -9.20
N GLY A 127 33.80 54.07 -8.50
CA GLY A 127 33.87 55.43 -9.03
C GLY A 127 32.62 56.26 -8.75
N THR A 128 32.56 57.46 -9.33
CA THR A 128 31.48 58.43 -9.08
C THR A 128 31.01 59.10 -10.36
N GLY A 129 29.72 59.44 -10.43
CA GLY A 129 29.14 60.17 -11.56
C GLY A 129 29.13 59.37 -12.86
N ALA A 130 29.23 60.05 -14.01
CA ALA A 130 29.15 59.43 -15.33
C ALA A 130 30.32 58.48 -15.67
N GLY A 131 31.39 58.48 -14.87
CA GLY A 131 32.53 57.58 -15.02
C GLY A 131 32.51 56.38 -14.07
N ALA A 132 31.42 56.18 -13.30
CA ALA A 132 31.28 55.04 -12.41
C ALA A 132 31.09 53.75 -13.22
N SER A 133 31.83 52.69 -12.87
CA SER A 133 31.68 51.36 -13.44
C SER A 133 30.76 50.54 -12.54
N PRO A 134 29.55 50.17 -13.00
CA PRO A 134 28.64 49.37 -12.19
C PRO A 134 29.27 48.01 -11.86
N GLY A 135 28.83 47.41 -10.76
CA GLY A 135 29.33 46.11 -10.31
C GLY A 135 29.05 45.02 -11.34
N LEU A 136 27.77 44.87 -11.71
CA LEU A 136 27.31 44.03 -12.82
C LEU A 136 26.76 44.93 -13.94
N GLU A 137 27.38 44.83 -15.12
CA GLU A 137 26.96 45.54 -16.32
C GLU A 137 25.75 44.84 -16.96
N GLU A 138 24.85 45.64 -17.56
CA GLU A 138 23.80 45.08 -18.42
C GLU A 138 24.47 44.40 -19.61
N PRO A 139 24.05 43.17 -19.99
CA PRO A 139 24.54 42.54 -21.20
C PRO A 139 24.47 43.48 -22.41
N PRO A 140 25.55 43.59 -23.21
CA PRO A 140 25.64 44.55 -24.31
C PRO A 140 24.41 44.50 -25.22
N ALA A 141 23.92 45.66 -25.66
CA ALA A 141 22.79 45.71 -26.59
C ALA A 141 23.09 44.97 -27.91
N ALA A 142 24.37 44.84 -28.28
CA ALA A 142 24.83 44.06 -29.43
C ALA A 142 24.49 42.56 -29.35
N ASP A 143 24.29 42.03 -28.14
CA ASP A 143 23.87 40.64 -27.95
C ASP A 143 22.41 40.41 -28.37
N GLY A 144 21.60 41.47 -28.48
CA GLY A 144 20.18 41.39 -28.84
C GLY A 144 19.32 40.68 -27.78
N ASP A 145 18.13 40.26 -28.19
CA ASP A 145 17.21 39.48 -27.36
C ASP A 145 17.82 38.10 -27.04
N GLY A 146 17.54 37.58 -25.85
CA GLY A 146 18.11 36.31 -25.42
C GLY A 146 17.73 35.90 -24.00
N ARG A 147 18.12 34.68 -23.65
CA ARG A 147 17.97 34.09 -22.30
C ARG A 147 19.30 34.16 -21.57
N TYR A 148 19.25 34.41 -20.27
CA TYR A 148 20.40 34.54 -19.40
C TYR A 148 20.13 33.78 -18.10
N ALA A 149 21.06 32.96 -17.67
CA ALA A 149 21.03 32.35 -16.35
C ALA A 149 21.67 33.30 -15.33
N ALA A 150 20.95 33.56 -14.23
CA ALA A 150 21.47 34.24 -13.06
C ALA A 150 22.07 33.22 -12.10
N TYR A 151 23.32 33.43 -11.70
CA TYR A 151 24.02 32.57 -10.75
C TYR A 151 24.38 33.35 -9.49
N LEU A 152 24.20 32.71 -8.34
CA LEU A 152 24.78 33.12 -7.08
C LEU A 152 26.19 32.55 -6.98
N ASP A 153 27.18 33.42 -6.91
CA ASP A 153 28.58 33.11 -6.65
C ASP A 153 28.90 33.41 -5.17
N VAL A 154 29.32 32.40 -4.42
CA VAL A 154 29.62 32.48 -3.00
C VAL A 154 31.07 32.09 -2.78
N PHE A 155 31.83 32.95 -2.11
CA PHE A 155 33.24 32.71 -1.83
C PHE A 155 33.68 33.38 -0.54
N GLU A 156 34.76 32.89 0.04
CA GLU A 156 35.33 33.46 1.26
C GLU A 156 36.42 34.47 0.94
N ARG A 157 36.46 35.56 1.72
CA ARG A 157 37.51 36.57 1.65
C ARG A 157 38.02 36.96 3.03
N THR A 158 39.20 37.55 3.06
CA THR A 158 39.77 38.12 4.28
C THR A 158 39.43 39.60 4.36
N VAL A 159 39.04 40.04 5.55
CA VAL A 159 38.77 41.44 5.87
C VAL A 159 39.86 41.93 6.82
N SER A 160 40.58 42.97 6.40
CA SER A 160 41.64 43.59 7.19
C SER A 160 41.17 44.85 7.91
N PRO A 161 41.93 45.33 8.90
CA PRO A 161 41.68 46.62 9.54
C PRO A 161 41.72 47.82 8.58
N ASP A 162 42.40 47.72 7.44
CA ASP A 162 42.39 48.78 6.42
C ASP A 162 41.01 48.98 5.81
N GLU A 163 40.25 47.89 5.69
CA GLU A 163 38.87 47.95 5.24
C GLU A 163 37.91 48.29 6.38
N ARG A 164 38.16 47.74 7.57
CA ARG A 164 37.31 47.89 8.75
C ARG A 164 38.16 48.33 9.94
N PRO A 165 38.40 49.65 10.11
CA PRO A 165 39.23 50.17 11.19
C PRO A 165 38.74 49.79 12.60
N GLU A 166 37.46 49.45 12.73
CA GLU A 166 36.88 48.95 13.99
C GLU A 166 37.46 47.60 14.45
N LEU A 167 38.22 46.88 13.61
CA LEU A 167 38.93 45.66 13.98
C LEU A 167 40.18 45.92 14.82
N LEU A 168 40.69 47.16 14.84
CA LEU A 168 41.84 47.54 15.66
C LEU A 168 41.47 47.64 17.13
N GLU A 169 42.35 47.17 18.03
CA GLU A 169 42.09 47.25 19.47
C GLU A 169 42.29 48.67 19.99
N SER A 170 41.18 49.41 20.08
CA SER A 170 41.18 50.80 20.54
C SER A 170 41.84 51.02 21.91
N ALA A 171 41.73 50.07 22.84
CA ALA A 171 42.28 50.19 24.19
C ALA A 171 43.81 50.07 24.23
N LEU A 172 44.42 49.44 23.22
CA LEU A 172 45.86 49.25 23.10
C LEU A 172 46.52 50.26 22.14
N GLY A 173 45.79 51.30 21.72
CA GLY A 173 46.28 52.29 20.76
C GLY A 173 46.15 51.86 19.31
N GLY A 174 45.23 50.93 19.02
CA GLY A 174 44.91 50.46 17.67
C GLY A 174 45.86 49.44 17.02
N PRO A 175 46.51 48.50 17.76
CA PRO A 175 47.28 47.46 17.10
C PRO A 175 46.38 46.52 16.29
N ASP A 176 46.91 46.08 15.15
CA ASP A 176 46.35 44.96 14.39
C ASP A 176 46.67 43.65 15.09
N THR A 177 45.63 42.96 15.57
CA THR A 177 45.75 41.71 16.33
C THR A 177 45.22 40.50 15.58
N ALA A 178 44.23 40.67 14.70
CA ALA A 178 43.56 39.56 14.03
C ALA A 178 42.69 40.04 12.85
N MET A 179 42.79 39.31 11.74
CA MET A 179 41.93 39.49 10.56
C MET A 179 40.55 38.82 10.77
N ARG A 180 39.61 39.06 9.86
CA ARG A 180 38.34 38.30 9.79
C ARG A 180 38.23 37.58 8.46
N GLN A 181 37.55 36.44 8.47
CA GLN A 181 37.10 35.75 7.27
C GLN A 181 35.62 36.05 7.11
N GLN A 182 35.21 36.41 5.90
CA GLN A 182 33.84 36.79 5.56
C GLN A 182 33.41 36.03 4.31
N THR A 183 32.23 35.40 4.37
CA THR A 183 31.56 34.90 3.18
C THR A 183 30.98 36.07 2.40
N ALA A 184 31.41 36.21 1.14
CA ALA A 184 30.88 37.16 0.19
C ALA A 184 29.97 36.43 -0.80
N TRP A 185 28.96 37.14 -1.31
CA TRP A 185 28.08 36.65 -2.35
C TRP A 185 27.93 37.66 -3.47
N GLN A 186 27.79 37.19 -4.70
CA GLN A 186 27.54 38.03 -5.87
C GLN A 186 26.56 37.34 -6.81
N VAL A 187 25.72 38.12 -7.48
CA VAL A 187 24.92 37.65 -8.61
C VAL A 187 25.68 37.96 -9.91
N SER A 188 25.80 36.95 -10.76
CA SER A 188 26.36 37.05 -12.11
C SER A 188 25.34 36.59 -13.15
N LEU A 189 25.56 36.96 -14.42
CA LEU A 189 24.71 36.58 -15.55
C LEU A 189 25.55 35.93 -16.65
N THR A 190 25.05 34.80 -17.14
CA THR A 190 25.63 34.08 -18.27
C THR A 190 24.58 33.90 -19.35
N ARG A 191 24.90 34.26 -20.59
CA ARG A 191 23.99 34.09 -21.73
C ARG A 191 23.83 32.59 -22.05
N LEU A 192 22.59 32.16 -22.25
CA LEU A 192 22.26 30.78 -22.61
C LEU A 192 22.27 30.61 -24.15
N GLY A 193 22.75 29.44 -24.60
CA GLY A 193 22.91 29.12 -26.01
C GLY A 193 21.64 28.58 -26.68
N GLY A 194 20.66 28.13 -25.89
CA GLY A 194 19.43 27.53 -26.41
C GLY A 194 18.28 27.51 -25.40
N ALA A 195 17.61 26.35 -25.32
CA ALA A 195 16.42 26.12 -24.52
C ALA A 195 16.74 25.44 -23.18
N GLU A 196 17.93 25.68 -22.61
CA GLU A 196 18.34 25.12 -21.32
C GLU A 196 17.31 25.46 -20.24
N VAL A 197 17.02 24.51 -19.37
CA VAL A 197 16.11 24.67 -18.22
C VAL A 197 16.91 24.64 -16.91
N CYS A 198 16.31 25.04 -15.78
CA CYS A 198 17.01 25.15 -14.49
C CYS A 198 17.82 23.89 -14.10
N SER A 199 17.28 22.70 -14.31
CA SER A 199 17.95 21.43 -13.99
C SER A 199 19.16 21.10 -14.88
N GLN A 200 19.47 21.93 -15.87
CA GLN A 200 20.62 21.81 -16.77
C GLN A 200 21.66 22.91 -16.52
N LEU A 201 21.42 23.79 -15.54
CA LEU A 201 22.30 24.92 -15.21
C LEU A 201 23.34 24.57 -14.14
N ASP A 202 23.26 23.40 -13.52
CA ASP A 202 24.25 22.92 -12.54
C ASP A 202 25.64 22.69 -13.18
N ASP A 203 25.69 22.54 -14.52
CA ASP A 203 26.91 22.42 -15.33
C ASP A 203 27.51 23.79 -15.69
N VAL A 204 27.69 24.71 -14.72
CA VAL A 204 28.66 25.78 -14.96
C VAL A 204 30.02 25.10 -15.05
N ALA A 205 30.59 25.09 -16.26
CA ALA A 205 31.81 24.34 -16.56
C ALA A 205 32.84 24.51 -15.44
N GLU A 206 33.08 23.43 -14.69
CA GLU A 206 34.02 23.43 -13.58
C GLU A 206 35.39 23.83 -14.12
N VAL A 207 35.78 25.08 -13.90
CA VAL A 207 37.04 25.60 -14.42
C VAL A 207 38.13 24.96 -13.61
N SER A 208 38.77 23.93 -14.17
CA SER A 208 39.93 23.30 -13.54
C SER A 208 40.98 24.40 -13.28
N PRO A 209 41.32 24.69 -12.02
CA PRO A 209 42.21 25.79 -11.71
C PRO A 209 43.63 25.45 -12.16
N ARG A 210 44.44 26.48 -12.38
CA ARG A 210 45.87 26.28 -12.65
C ARG A 210 46.53 25.57 -11.46
N LEU A 211 47.46 24.65 -11.70
CA LEU A 211 48.25 24.04 -10.62
C LEU A 211 49.61 24.74 -10.49
N MET A 212 50.19 24.70 -9.28
CA MET A 212 51.56 25.12 -9.02
C MET A 212 52.30 24.04 -8.24
N VAL A 213 53.61 23.94 -8.42
CA VAL A 213 54.50 23.15 -7.58
C VAL A 213 55.63 24.02 -7.07
N ALA A 214 55.89 23.96 -5.76
CA ALA A 214 57.03 24.62 -5.12
C ALA A 214 58.11 23.59 -4.78
N ARG A 215 59.38 23.94 -5.00
CA ARG A 215 60.54 23.07 -4.71
C ARG A 215 61.70 23.88 -4.16
N LEU A 216 62.59 23.20 -3.44
CA LEU A 216 63.90 23.75 -3.12
C LEU A 216 64.90 23.35 -4.20
N ARG A 217 65.81 24.26 -4.52
CA ARG A 217 66.94 23.98 -5.38
C ARG A 217 67.80 22.87 -4.76
N GLU A 218 68.14 21.88 -5.57
CA GLU A 218 69.08 20.84 -5.17
C GLU A 218 70.48 21.42 -4.97
N ALA A 219 71.23 20.88 -4.01
CA ALA A 219 72.63 21.24 -3.83
C ALA A 219 73.44 20.85 -5.06
N ALA A 220 74.40 21.69 -5.46
CA ALA A 220 75.37 21.29 -6.47
C ALA A 220 76.17 20.07 -5.95
N PRO A 221 76.49 19.07 -6.80
CA PRO A 221 77.16 17.84 -6.36
C PRO A 221 78.52 18.06 -5.66
N ASP A 222 79.15 19.22 -5.90
CA ASP A 222 80.48 19.65 -5.44
C ASP A 222 80.42 20.70 -4.29
N ALA A 223 79.25 20.92 -3.71
CA ALA A 223 79.03 21.88 -2.63
C ALA A 223 79.81 21.56 -1.33
N ASP A 224 80.52 22.54 -0.77
CA ASP A 224 81.16 22.44 0.56
C ASP A 224 80.08 22.31 1.66
N PRO A 225 80.00 21.20 2.41
CA PRO A 225 78.96 20.98 3.43
C PRO A 225 79.04 21.92 4.64
N CYS A 226 80.09 22.75 4.76
CA CYS A 226 80.24 23.75 5.83
C CYS A 226 79.72 25.14 5.44
N GLN A 227 79.38 25.39 4.17
CA GLN A 227 78.73 26.62 3.73
C GLN A 227 77.20 26.43 3.69
N ILE A 228 76.47 27.27 4.44
CA ILE A 228 74.99 27.20 4.48
C ILE A 228 74.37 27.46 3.09
N THR A 229 75.03 28.27 2.26
CA THR A 229 74.60 28.65 0.90
C THR A 229 74.86 27.57 -0.16
N SER A 230 75.74 26.61 0.08
CA SER A 230 76.10 25.55 -0.87
C SER A 230 75.29 24.26 -0.63
N GLY A 231 74.78 24.06 0.59
CA GLY A 231 74.12 22.83 1.03
C GLY A 231 72.74 22.54 0.43
N GLY A 232 72.22 23.26 -0.56
CA GLY A 232 70.83 23.08 -1.00
C GLY A 232 69.81 23.36 0.11
N GLY A 233 68.51 23.25 -0.21
CA GLY A 233 67.45 23.53 0.75
C GLY A 233 67.12 25.03 0.90
N TYR A 234 66.32 25.38 1.91
CA TYR A 234 65.94 26.78 2.18
C TYR A 234 67.08 27.52 2.89
N GLN A 235 67.49 28.66 2.33
CA GLN A 235 68.78 29.30 2.65
C GLN A 235 68.68 30.53 3.56
N ARG A 236 67.48 31.00 3.88
CA ARG A 236 67.30 32.16 4.77
C ARG A 236 67.31 31.75 6.25
N LEU A 237 67.39 32.75 7.13
CA LEU A 237 67.47 32.59 8.58
C LEU A 237 66.12 32.66 9.31
N GLU A 238 65.07 33.11 8.63
CA GLU A 238 63.72 33.28 9.18
C GLU A 238 62.76 32.25 8.65
N ASN A 239 61.78 31.87 9.47
CA ASN A 239 60.64 31.11 8.95
C ASN A 239 59.68 32.07 8.25
N GLN A 240 59.19 31.72 7.07
CA GLN A 240 58.39 32.61 6.23
C GLN A 240 57.19 31.88 5.62
N LEU A 241 56.12 32.61 5.31
CA LEU A 241 54.94 32.10 4.61
C LEU A 241 54.82 32.78 3.25
N TYR A 242 55.51 32.21 2.27
CA TYR A 242 55.50 32.77 0.93
C TYR A 242 54.11 32.65 0.31
N ARG A 243 53.65 33.72 -0.33
CA ARG A 243 52.48 33.73 -1.21
C ARG A 243 52.94 33.94 -2.64
N VAL A 244 52.43 33.11 -3.54
CA VAL A 244 52.53 33.33 -4.99
C VAL A 244 51.12 33.58 -5.49
N GLU A 245 50.89 34.70 -6.20
CA GLU A 245 49.56 35.12 -6.63
C GLU A 245 49.55 35.55 -8.10
N ILE A 246 48.51 35.16 -8.83
CA ILE A 246 48.29 35.60 -10.20
C ILE A 246 47.77 37.04 -10.21
N CYS A 247 48.56 37.96 -10.73
CA CYS A 247 48.23 39.40 -10.75
C CYS A 247 47.55 39.85 -12.06
N SER A 248 47.73 39.12 -13.17
CA SER A 248 47.12 39.45 -14.45
C SER A 248 47.07 38.22 -15.35
N VAL A 249 45.99 38.04 -16.11
CA VAL A 249 45.87 36.96 -17.11
C VAL A 249 46.06 37.43 -18.55
N THR A 250 45.99 38.74 -18.79
CA THR A 250 46.09 39.38 -20.12
C THR A 250 47.28 40.36 -20.16
N PRO A 251 48.02 40.46 -21.28
CA PRO A 251 47.94 39.62 -22.49
C PRO A 251 48.45 38.19 -22.28
N GLN A 252 49.19 37.92 -21.20
CA GLN A 252 49.60 36.59 -20.77
C GLN A 252 49.56 36.50 -19.23
N PRO A 253 49.34 35.30 -18.65
CA PRO A 253 49.35 35.10 -17.22
C PRO A 253 50.68 35.46 -16.55
N ARG A 254 50.61 36.32 -15.52
CA ARG A 254 51.74 36.74 -14.69
C ARG A 254 51.43 36.60 -13.21
N PHE A 255 52.46 36.36 -12.42
CA PHE A 255 52.38 36.23 -10.97
C PHE A 255 53.32 37.20 -10.25
N VAL A 256 52.93 37.59 -9.05
CA VAL A 256 53.75 38.27 -8.04
C VAL A 256 53.93 37.37 -6.84
N TRP A 257 54.88 37.67 -5.96
CA TRP A 257 55.08 36.91 -4.74
C TRP A 257 55.52 37.79 -3.57
N SER A 258 55.22 37.32 -2.36
CA SER A 258 55.60 37.97 -1.09
C SER A 258 56.02 36.92 -0.07
N ARG A 259 56.99 37.27 0.79
CA ARG A 259 57.48 36.47 1.92
C ARG A 259 56.49 36.44 3.09
N GLU A 260 55.76 37.53 3.28
CA GLU A 260 54.82 37.74 4.39
C GLU A 260 53.36 37.61 3.95
N ASN A 261 53.05 36.69 3.03
CA ASN A 261 51.70 36.44 2.52
C ASN A 261 50.97 37.70 1.95
N GLY A 262 51.73 38.69 1.46
CA GLY A 262 51.17 39.96 0.96
C GLY A 262 50.43 40.76 2.03
N SER A 263 50.82 40.63 3.30
CA SER A 263 50.20 41.31 4.45
C SER A 263 50.66 42.76 4.62
N VAL A 264 51.83 43.13 4.08
CA VAL A 264 52.37 44.49 4.19
C VAL A 264 51.59 45.44 3.29
N THR A 265 50.75 46.25 3.93
CA THR A 265 49.81 47.16 3.28
C THR A 265 49.74 48.51 4.00
N ALA A 266 49.45 49.55 3.23
CA ALA A 266 49.18 50.90 3.69
C ALA A 266 47.93 51.45 3.01
N GLY A 267 47.10 52.20 3.73
CA GLY A 267 45.94 52.88 3.18
C GLY A 267 46.35 54.03 2.25
N LEU A 268 45.73 54.10 1.08
CA LEU A 268 45.96 55.17 0.11
C LEU A 268 45.02 56.36 0.38
N VAL A 269 45.58 57.49 0.78
CA VAL A 269 44.83 58.72 1.10
C VAL A 269 44.65 59.59 -0.14
N GLN A 270 45.72 59.78 -0.92
CA GLN A 270 45.71 60.69 -2.06
C GLN A 270 46.67 60.23 -3.17
N ILE A 271 46.28 60.49 -4.42
CA ILE A 271 47.15 60.37 -5.61
C ILE A 271 47.44 61.80 -6.09
N GLY A 272 48.70 62.20 -6.00
CA GLY A 272 49.20 63.51 -6.43
C GLY A 272 50.18 63.42 -7.59
N THR A 273 50.54 64.58 -8.13
CA THR A 273 51.63 64.71 -9.11
C THR A 273 52.98 64.70 -8.40
N THR A 274 53.97 64.06 -9.01
CA THR A 274 55.35 64.02 -8.51
C THR A 274 56.25 64.99 -9.27
N THR A 275 57.24 65.56 -8.56
CA THR A 275 58.36 66.30 -9.17
C THR A 275 59.66 65.48 -9.20
N GLU A 276 59.64 64.27 -8.61
CA GLU A 276 60.81 63.38 -8.58
C GLU A 276 61.12 62.83 -9.99
N PRO A 277 62.39 62.91 -10.45
CA PRO A 277 62.77 62.43 -11.77
C PRO A 277 62.50 60.93 -11.96
N GLY A 278 61.88 60.56 -13.08
CA GLY A 278 61.61 59.15 -13.43
C GLY A 278 60.44 58.52 -12.67
N MET A 279 59.68 59.31 -11.91
CA MET A 279 58.46 58.87 -11.21
C MET A 279 57.23 59.45 -11.91
N ASP A 280 56.11 58.72 -11.84
CA ASP A 280 54.85 59.07 -12.51
C ASP A 280 53.83 59.71 -11.56
N ALA A 281 53.83 59.31 -10.28
CA ALA A 281 52.89 59.80 -9.28
C ALA A 281 53.50 59.88 -7.87
N ALA A 282 52.88 60.68 -7.00
CA ALA A 282 53.16 60.75 -5.58
C ALA A 282 51.94 60.23 -4.80
N LEU A 283 52.10 59.12 -4.08
CA LEU A 283 51.05 58.49 -3.29
C LEU A 283 51.18 58.94 -1.84
N THR A 284 50.15 59.59 -1.30
CA THR A 284 50.09 59.89 0.15
C THR A 284 49.42 58.72 0.85
N LEU A 285 50.14 58.10 1.79
CA LEU A 285 49.70 56.95 2.55
C LEU A 285 49.28 57.34 3.97
N ASP A 286 48.45 56.52 4.61
CA ASP A 286 48.14 56.67 6.04
C ASP A 286 49.33 56.32 6.94
N ARG A 287 50.18 55.39 6.46
CA ARG A 287 51.43 54.91 7.05
C ARG A 287 52.35 54.35 5.96
N VAL A 288 53.64 54.22 6.25
CA VAL A 288 54.58 53.56 5.32
C VAL A 288 54.69 52.05 5.60
N GLY A 289 54.43 51.65 6.84
CA GLY A 289 54.61 50.29 7.32
C GLY A 289 54.21 50.15 8.78
N ARG A 290 54.22 48.91 9.28
CA ARG A 290 53.99 48.61 10.69
C ARG A 290 55.22 48.94 11.55
N ASP A 291 56.40 48.61 11.03
CA ASP A 291 57.70 48.83 11.67
C ASP A 291 58.78 49.03 10.60
N GLU A 292 60.05 49.08 11.01
CA GLU A 292 61.17 49.30 10.09
C GLU A 292 61.21 48.24 8.99
N GLU A 293 60.96 46.96 9.30
CA GLU A 293 61.10 45.83 8.37
C GLU A 293 59.83 45.57 7.54
N LEU A 294 58.67 45.74 8.15
CA LEU A 294 57.36 45.63 7.51
C LEU A 294 56.88 46.99 6.97
N SER A 295 57.73 47.63 6.17
CA SER A 295 57.47 48.93 5.52
C SER A 295 57.68 48.90 4.02
N ILE A 296 57.01 49.82 3.32
CA ILE A 296 57.22 50.12 1.91
C ILE A 296 58.48 50.97 1.78
N ARG A 297 59.47 50.47 1.07
CA ARG A 297 60.78 51.09 0.88
C ARG A 297 61.03 51.39 -0.60
N GLN A 298 62.04 52.22 -0.86
CA GLN A 298 62.52 52.45 -2.21
C GLN A 298 62.91 51.13 -2.89
N ASP A 299 62.64 51.03 -4.19
CA ASP A 299 62.84 49.87 -5.07
C ASP A 299 61.86 48.71 -4.88
N ASP A 300 60.99 48.76 -3.86
CA ASP A 300 59.93 47.77 -3.70
C ASP A 300 58.96 47.77 -4.89
N LEU A 301 58.40 46.59 -5.17
CA LEU A 301 57.26 46.47 -6.05
C LEU A 301 56.00 46.67 -5.21
N VAL A 302 55.12 47.57 -5.64
CA VAL A 302 53.83 47.77 -4.98
C VAL A 302 52.66 47.58 -5.94
N GLU A 303 51.55 47.12 -5.39
CA GLU A 303 50.25 47.06 -6.06
C GLU A 303 49.29 48.04 -5.40
N VAL A 304 48.75 48.96 -6.20
CA VAL A 304 47.65 49.83 -5.78
C VAL A 304 46.32 49.17 -6.16
N THR A 305 45.53 48.83 -5.17
CA THR A 305 44.25 48.12 -5.33
C THR A 305 43.27 48.50 -4.22
N SER A 306 42.15 47.79 -4.10
CA SER A 306 41.14 47.98 -3.06
C SER A 306 40.34 46.70 -2.86
N SER A 307 39.59 46.62 -1.75
CA SER A 307 38.67 45.51 -1.49
C SER A 307 37.63 45.36 -2.61
N ASP A 308 37.08 46.46 -3.12
CA ASP A 308 36.06 46.44 -4.18
C ASP A 308 36.62 45.93 -5.52
N ARG A 309 37.88 46.27 -5.86
CA ARG A 309 38.54 45.76 -7.07
C ARG A 309 38.85 44.27 -6.96
N GLN A 310 39.31 43.83 -5.79
CA GLN A 310 39.58 42.42 -5.52
C GLN A 310 38.30 41.57 -5.59
N LEU A 311 37.21 42.07 -4.99
CA LEU A 311 35.88 41.45 -5.10
C LEU A 311 35.41 41.30 -6.56
N ARG A 312 35.78 42.24 -7.44
CA ARG A 312 35.46 42.19 -8.88
C ARG A 312 36.47 41.39 -9.72
N GLY A 313 37.48 40.77 -9.11
CA GLY A 313 38.55 40.06 -9.84
C GLY A 313 39.38 40.98 -10.75
N LEU A 314 39.41 42.29 -10.49
CA LEU A 314 40.14 43.25 -11.31
C LEU A 314 41.61 43.29 -10.86
N PRO A 315 42.58 43.29 -11.79
CA PRO A 315 43.99 43.40 -11.45
C PRO A 315 44.28 44.77 -10.80
N GLY A 316 45.17 44.79 -9.81
CA GLY A 316 45.69 46.03 -9.26
C GLY A 316 46.67 46.73 -10.22
N PHE A 317 47.05 47.95 -9.87
CA PHE A 317 48.03 48.74 -10.62
C PHE A 317 49.41 48.54 -10.01
N LEU A 318 50.31 47.89 -10.75
CA LEU A 318 51.67 47.64 -10.28
C LEU A 318 52.58 48.85 -10.54
N ALA A 319 53.38 49.22 -9.54
CA ALA A 319 54.36 50.29 -9.64
C ALA A 319 55.67 49.93 -8.92
N ARG A 320 56.79 50.51 -9.36
CA ARG A 320 58.04 50.50 -8.60
C ARG A 320 58.09 51.72 -7.70
N VAL A 321 58.50 51.51 -6.46
CA VAL A 321 58.64 52.57 -5.47
C VAL A 321 59.95 53.32 -5.67
N GLY A 322 59.87 54.64 -5.74
CA GLY A 322 60.98 55.58 -5.72
C GLY A 322 61.28 56.08 -4.31
N PRO A 323 61.76 57.33 -4.17
CA PRO A 323 61.95 57.94 -2.86
C PRO A 323 60.68 57.90 -2.01
N VAL A 324 60.84 57.59 -0.73
CA VAL A 324 59.78 57.66 0.29
C VAL A 324 60.15 58.78 1.26
N ILE A 325 59.31 59.83 1.31
CA ILE A 325 59.52 61.02 2.13
C ILE A 325 58.32 61.16 3.07
N ASP A 326 58.54 60.94 4.36
CA ASP A 326 57.51 60.86 5.38
C ASP A 326 56.41 59.85 5.00
N LEU A 327 55.20 60.32 4.65
CA LEU A 327 54.07 59.48 4.21
C LEU A 327 53.85 59.53 2.68
N VAL A 328 54.75 60.18 1.95
CA VAL A 328 54.65 60.33 0.50
C VAL A 328 55.59 59.36 -0.19
N THR A 329 55.00 58.42 -0.91
CA THR A 329 55.69 57.38 -1.68
C THR A 329 55.62 57.73 -3.16
N HIS A 330 56.75 58.07 -3.76
CA HIS A 330 56.83 58.32 -5.20
C HIS A 330 56.86 56.99 -5.96
N VAL A 331 56.14 56.88 -7.07
CA VAL A 331 56.03 55.62 -7.81
C VAL A 331 56.13 55.80 -9.32
N ALA A 332 56.68 54.78 -10.00
CA ALA A 332 56.68 54.65 -11.45
C ALA A 332 55.84 53.43 -11.86
N TRP A 333 54.82 53.62 -12.69
CA TRP A 333 53.86 52.57 -13.05
C TRP A 333 54.46 51.58 -14.05
N LEU A 334 54.23 50.28 -13.83
CA LEU A 334 54.67 49.25 -14.79
C LEU A 334 53.74 49.17 -16.00
N ALA A 335 52.42 49.31 -15.77
CA ALA A 335 51.41 49.26 -16.82
C ALA A 335 50.10 49.87 -16.33
N GLY A 336 49.63 50.91 -17.03
CA GLY A 336 48.44 51.66 -16.64
C GLY A 336 48.62 52.40 -15.31
N ALA A 337 47.69 53.29 -14.99
CA ALA A 337 47.67 54.02 -13.72
C ALA A 337 46.24 54.23 -13.25
N PRO A 338 45.99 54.24 -11.92
CA PRO A 338 44.70 54.66 -11.38
C PRO A 338 44.47 56.14 -11.71
N THR A 339 43.25 56.49 -12.12
CA THR A 339 42.92 57.87 -12.51
C THR A 339 42.67 58.77 -11.29
N SER A 340 42.14 58.19 -10.20
CA SER A 340 41.87 58.88 -8.93
C SER A 340 41.64 57.87 -7.80
N VAL A 341 41.68 58.32 -6.54
CA VAL A 341 41.34 57.47 -5.39
C VAL A 341 39.91 56.89 -5.50
N PRO A 342 38.85 57.67 -5.85
CA PRO A 342 37.51 57.11 -6.02
C PRO A 342 37.39 56.06 -7.13
N SER A 343 38.25 56.11 -8.16
CA SER A 343 38.28 55.10 -9.24
C SER A 343 38.75 53.73 -8.78
N LEU A 344 39.28 53.63 -7.56
CA LEU A 344 39.67 52.38 -6.93
C LEU A 344 38.53 51.79 -6.08
N GLY A 345 37.52 52.56 -5.67
CA GLY A 345 36.47 52.09 -4.76
C GLY A 345 36.82 52.32 -3.28
N ARG A 346 36.17 51.58 -2.38
CA ARG A 346 36.32 51.72 -0.93
C ARG A 346 37.62 51.10 -0.44
N ALA A 347 38.19 51.69 0.62
CA ALA A 347 39.41 51.24 1.28
C ALA A 347 40.56 50.89 0.31
N PRO A 348 41.01 51.85 -0.54
CA PRO A 348 42.14 51.62 -1.41
C PRO A 348 43.43 51.48 -0.60
N VAL A 349 44.26 50.51 -0.99
CA VAL A 349 45.51 50.17 -0.32
C VAL A 349 46.66 50.07 -1.31
N VAL A 350 47.86 50.30 -0.81
CA VAL A 350 49.13 50.02 -1.46
C VAL A 350 49.74 48.80 -0.79
N ARG A 351 49.89 47.70 -1.52
CA ARG A 351 50.44 46.43 -1.04
C ARG A 351 51.86 46.22 -1.55
N ARG A 352 52.77 45.81 -0.67
CA ARG A 352 54.14 45.45 -1.03
C ARG A 352 54.22 44.01 -1.57
N TRP A 353 55.03 43.83 -2.61
CA TRP A 353 55.42 42.56 -3.19
C TRP A 353 56.94 42.46 -3.22
N ASP A 354 57.49 41.29 -2.90
CA ASP A 354 58.94 41.06 -2.88
C ASP A 354 59.49 40.71 -4.27
N GLY A 355 58.63 40.30 -5.20
CA GLY A 355 59.03 40.13 -6.59
C GLY A 355 57.87 39.92 -7.57
N GLY A 356 58.25 39.88 -8.86
CA GLY A 356 57.34 39.86 -10.00
C GLY A 356 57.23 41.23 -10.69
N PRO A 357 56.24 41.43 -11.58
CA PRO A 357 55.40 40.39 -12.16
C PRO A 357 56.20 39.49 -13.11
N SER A 358 56.11 38.17 -12.93
CA SER A 358 56.82 37.16 -13.73
C SER A 358 55.83 36.31 -14.53
N THR A 359 56.19 35.84 -15.72
CA THR A 359 55.31 34.99 -16.54
C THR A 359 55.24 33.57 -15.98
N LEU A 360 54.07 32.94 -16.06
CA LEU A 360 53.92 31.53 -15.70
C LEU A 360 54.78 30.64 -16.62
N SER A 361 55.50 29.68 -16.03
CA SER A 361 56.40 28.78 -16.75
C SER A 361 56.25 27.34 -16.27
N THR A 362 56.33 26.39 -17.20
CA THR A 362 56.42 24.95 -16.86
C THR A 362 57.80 24.56 -16.35
N ALA A 363 58.83 25.38 -16.64
CA ALA A 363 60.17 25.23 -16.09
C ALA A 363 60.27 25.89 -14.71
N PRO A 364 61.13 25.38 -13.80
CA PRO A 364 61.37 26.01 -12.51
C PRO A 364 61.81 27.48 -12.66
N THR A 365 61.08 28.37 -12.00
CA THR A 365 61.37 29.80 -11.90
C THR A 365 61.82 30.09 -10.48
N ASP A 366 62.98 30.73 -10.33
CA ASP A 366 63.50 31.12 -9.03
C ASP A 366 62.66 32.26 -8.42
N LEU A 367 62.32 32.12 -7.13
CA LEU A 367 61.79 33.22 -6.32
C LEU A 367 62.93 33.87 -5.55
N GLU A 368 63.36 33.23 -4.47
CA GLU A 368 64.54 33.58 -3.66
C GLU A 368 64.83 32.47 -2.64
N GLY A 369 65.93 32.56 -1.90
CA GLY A 369 66.21 31.68 -0.76
C GLY A 369 66.30 30.19 -1.10
N GLY A 370 66.56 29.86 -2.37
CA GLY A 370 66.55 28.50 -2.90
C GLY A 370 65.16 27.98 -3.30
N ILE A 371 64.09 28.76 -3.16
CA ILE A 371 62.72 28.38 -3.55
C ILE A 371 62.53 28.58 -5.05
N THR A 372 61.98 27.57 -5.69
CA THR A 372 61.57 27.59 -7.10
C THR A 372 60.11 27.21 -7.22
N VAL A 373 59.42 27.79 -8.20
CA VAL A 373 58.05 27.44 -8.55
C VAL A 373 57.93 27.08 -10.02
N ALA A 374 57.05 26.15 -10.34
CA ALA A 374 56.66 25.83 -11.71
C ALA A 374 55.15 25.67 -11.79
N PHE A 375 54.59 25.98 -12.94
CA PHE A 375 53.17 25.90 -13.24
C PHE A 375 52.96 24.86 -14.34
N PRO A 376 52.64 23.59 -13.99
CA PRO A 376 52.37 22.54 -14.96
C PRO A 376 51.36 22.98 -16.03
N ALA A 377 51.44 22.35 -17.22
CA ALA A 377 50.49 22.60 -18.28
C ALA A 377 49.08 22.12 -17.89
N GLY A 378 48.05 22.82 -18.37
CA GLY A 378 46.66 22.58 -17.99
C GLY A 378 46.14 23.60 -16.97
N GLY A 379 44.82 23.57 -16.76
CA GLY A 379 44.09 24.50 -15.91
C GLY A 379 44.06 25.95 -16.41
N THR A 380 43.00 26.68 -16.05
CA THR A 380 42.85 28.10 -16.41
C THR A 380 43.27 28.95 -15.21
N PRO A 381 44.25 29.87 -15.37
CA PRO A 381 44.62 30.82 -14.32
C PRO A 381 43.58 31.94 -14.21
N SER A 382 43.23 32.31 -12.98
CA SER A 382 42.37 33.45 -12.65
C SER A 382 43.13 34.49 -11.84
N VAL A 383 42.77 35.77 -11.98
CA VAL A 383 43.36 36.84 -11.15
C VAL A 383 42.98 36.60 -9.69
N GLY A 384 43.96 36.67 -8.79
CA GLY A 384 43.76 36.41 -7.37
C GLY A 384 44.05 34.98 -6.93
N ASP A 385 44.14 34.01 -7.86
CA ASP A 385 44.56 32.64 -7.56
C ASP A 385 45.91 32.68 -6.84
N PHE A 386 46.00 32.02 -5.68
CA PHE A 386 47.23 32.03 -4.89
C PHE A 386 47.58 30.70 -4.23
N TRP A 387 48.86 30.55 -3.93
CA TRP A 387 49.42 29.42 -3.20
C TRP A 387 50.22 29.91 -2.01
N LEU A 388 50.22 29.12 -0.94
CA LEU A 388 51.03 29.36 0.25
C LEU A 388 52.16 28.33 0.34
N ILE A 389 53.38 28.80 0.58
CA ILE A 389 54.58 27.97 0.70
C ILE A 389 55.23 28.29 2.06
N PRO A 390 54.95 27.50 3.11
CA PRO A 390 55.61 27.69 4.39
C PRO A 390 57.06 27.18 4.30
N ALA A 391 58.02 28.09 4.47
CA ALA A 391 59.45 27.82 4.42
C ALA A 391 60.05 27.84 5.83
N ARG A 392 60.87 26.85 6.15
CA ARG A 392 61.46 26.64 7.48
C ARG A 392 62.97 26.55 7.42
N THR A 393 63.66 27.23 8.32
CA THR A 393 65.12 27.26 8.35
C THR A 393 65.77 25.99 8.87
N ALA A 394 65.09 25.28 9.77
CA ALA A 394 65.48 23.95 10.21
C ALA A 394 64.25 23.16 10.69
N ARG A 395 64.07 21.95 10.16
CA ARG A 395 63.12 20.97 10.71
C ARG A 395 63.90 19.91 11.48
N LEU A 396 63.89 19.99 12.81
CA LEU A 396 64.26 18.84 13.64
C LEU A 396 63.08 17.87 13.64
N ALA A 397 63.01 17.00 12.63
CA ALA A 397 62.15 15.84 12.71
C ALA A 397 62.77 14.87 13.74
N TYR A 398 61.96 14.36 14.68
CA TYR A 398 62.40 13.34 15.65
C TYR A 398 63.11 12.19 14.92
N GLY A 399 64.43 12.10 15.06
CA GLY A 399 65.25 11.03 14.48
C GLY A 399 66.01 11.36 13.18
N THR A 400 65.79 12.52 12.55
CA THR A 400 66.56 12.95 11.37
C THR A 400 67.04 14.40 11.53
N SER A 401 68.35 14.57 11.62
CA SER A 401 68.98 15.89 11.57
C SER A 401 68.95 16.41 10.13
N ALA A 402 67.86 17.06 9.72
CA ALA A 402 67.90 17.89 8.53
C ALA A 402 68.82 19.08 8.84
N ARG A 403 70.05 19.05 8.31
CA ARG A 403 71.04 20.14 8.42
C ARG A 403 70.70 21.34 7.51
N GLN A 404 69.56 21.32 6.83
CA GLN A 404 69.16 22.24 5.77
C GLN A 404 67.70 22.67 5.96
N GLY A 405 67.35 23.87 5.52
CA GLY A 405 65.99 24.36 5.56
C GLY A 405 65.05 23.60 4.62
N THR A 406 63.76 23.57 4.95
CA THR A 406 62.72 22.74 4.30
C THR A 406 61.51 23.56 3.87
N LEU A 407 60.69 23.00 2.98
CA LEU A 407 59.34 23.50 2.70
C LEU A 407 58.30 22.56 3.29
N ASP A 408 57.30 23.12 3.97
CA ASP A 408 56.07 22.40 4.35
C ASP A 408 55.11 22.34 3.13
N TRP A 409 55.64 21.97 1.96
CA TRP A 409 54.86 21.66 0.76
C TRP A 409 54.51 20.16 0.76
N PRO A 410 53.39 19.71 0.18
CA PRO A 410 53.08 18.28 0.13
C PRO A 410 53.90 17.48 -0.90
N TRP A 411 54.18 16.20 -0.63
CA TRP A 411 55.03 15.32 -1.44
C TRP A 411 54.39 13.93 -1.63
N ASP A 412 54.40 13.40 -2.86
CA ASP A 412 53.91 12.04 -3.17
C ASP A 412 55.06 11.01 -3.25
N SER A 413 56.21 11.33 -2.65
CA SER A 413 57.43 10.49 -2.58
C SER A 413 58.05 10.13 -3.95
N PRO A 414 59.26 10.62 -4.33
CA PRO A 414 60.08 11.69 -3.76
C PRO A 414 59.83 13.07 -4.40
N THR A 415 58.77 13.22 -5.19
CA THR A 415 58.51 14.44 -5.95
C THR A 415 57.47 15.34 -5.27
N PRO A 416 57.71 16.66 -5.20
CA PRO A 416 56.71 17.64 -4.80
C PRO A 416 55.46 17.54 -5.67
N SER A 417 54.30 17.48 -5.02
CA SER A 417 53.00 17.34 -5.71
C SER A 417 52.53 18.69 -6.25
N PRO A 418 52.01 18.77 -7.48
CA PRO A 418 51.26 19.94 -7.92
C PRO A 418 50.02 20.16 -7.04
N ARG A 419 49.75 21.41 -6.66
CA ARG A 419 48.59 21.78 -5.83
C ARG A 419 47.72 22.83 -6.53
N PRO A 420 46.38 22.75 -6.39
CA PRO A 420 45.49 23.84 -6.78
C PRO A 420 45.74 25.08 -5.91
N PRO A 421 45.27 26.27 -6.33
CA PRO A 421 45.31 27.46 -5.50
C PRO A 421 44.53 27.22 -4.20
N VAL A 422 44.97 27.87 -3.12
CA VAL A 422 44.30 27.84 -1.81
C VAL A 422 43.01 28.66 -1.83
N GLY A 423 42.91 29.63 -2.74
CA GLY A 423 41.67 30.36 -3.02
C GLY A 423 41.91 31.54 -3.97
N PRO A 424 40.89 32.38 -4.18
CA PRO A 424 39.50 32.25 -3.70
C PRO A 424 38.81 30.99 -4.27
N ILE A 425 38.03 30.29 -3.45
CA ILE A 425 37.22 29.15 -3.90
C ILE A 425 35.79 29.67 -4.10
N HIS A 426 35.30 29.54 -5.34
CA HIS A 426 33.98 30.01 -5.76
C HIS A 426 32.99 28.84 -5.81
N HIS A 427 31.83 29.05 -5.22
CA HIS A 427 30.70 28.12 -5.20
C HIS A 427 29.53 28.74 -5.95
N HIS A 428 28.91 28.00 -6.87
CA HIS A 428 27.89 28.54 -7.75
C HIS A 428 26.54 27.82 -7.59
N ALA A 429 25.45 28.58 -7.60
CA ALA A 429 24.09 28.03 -7.69
C ALA A 429 23.21 28.86 -8.64
N PRO A 430 22.40 28.25 -9.51
CA PRO A 430 21.46 28.98 -10.34
C PRO A 430 20.34 29.61 -9.49
N LEU A 431 20.05 30.90 -9.71
CA LEU A 431 18.92 31.61 -9.10
C LEU A 431 17.71 31.66 -10.02
N GLY A 432 17.90 31.76 -11.33
CA GLY A 432 16.79 31.87 -12.27
C GLY A 432 17.21 32.10 -13.71
N ILE A 433 16.28 31.92 -14.63
CA ILE A 433 16.44 32.24 -16.06
C ILE A 433 15.70 33.54 -16.34
N LEU A 434 16.45 34.54 -16.80
CA LEU A 434 15.95 35.83 -17.23
C LEU A 434 15.88 35.89 -18.76
N ARG A 435 14.80 36.44 -19.28
CA ARG A 435 14.62 36.71 -20.70
C ARG A 435 14.69 38.22 -20.96
N ARG A 436 15.59 38.62 -21.85
CA ARG A 436 15.66 39.97 -22.41
C ARG A 436 14.82 40.07 -23.68
N THR A 437 13.98 41.10 -23.75
CA THR A 437 13.25 41.47 -24.97
C THR A 437 13.31 43.00 -25.11
N GLY A 438 14.07 43.47 -26.10
CA GLY A 438 14.48 44.86 -26.21
C GLY A 438 15.28 45.31 -24.98
N THR A 439 14.77 46.31 -24.26
CA THR A 439 15.35 46.84 -23.03
C THR A 439 14.72 46.27 -21.76
N SER A 440 13.76 45.35 -21.90
CA SER A 440 12.97 44.80 -20.80
C SER A 440 13.39 43.38 -20.47
N TRP A 441 13.30 43.05 -19.18
CA TRP A 441 13.72 41.81 -18.58
C TRP A 441 12.54 41.16 -17.86
N THR A 442 12.37 39.86 -18.05
CA THR A 442 11.32 39.07 -17.41
C THR A 442 11.95 37.82 -16.80
N LEU A 443 11.51 37.43 -15.60
CA LEU A 443 11.86 36.14 -15.03
C LEU A 443 11.06 35.04 -15.74
N GLU A 444 11.75 34.16 -16.45
CA GLU A 444 11.16 33.06 -17.20
C GLU A 444 11.02 31.82 -16.33
N SER A 445 11.99 31.57 -15.46
CA SER A 445 11.97 30.45 -14.50
C SER A 445 12.74 30.81 -13.25
N ASP A 446 12.21 30.47 -12.10
CA ASP A 446 12.93 30.47 -10.83
C ASP A 446 13.65 29.12 -10.67
N CYS A 447 14.97 29.17 -10.44
CA CYS A 447 15.80 27.98 -10.33
C CYS A 447 16.22 27.68 -8.89
N ARG A 448 15.75 28.47 -7.91
CA ARG A 448 16.12 28.30 -6.51
C ARG A 448 15.51 27.04 -5.93
N HIS A 449 16.30 26.32 -5.15
CA HIS A 449 15.81 25.20 -4.35
C HIS A 449 15.38 25.72 -2.98
N LEU A 450 14.08 25.88 -2.77
CA LEU A 450 13.55 26.31 -1.49
C LEU A 450 13.08 25.11 -0.68
N PHE A 451 13.45 25.04 0.59
CA PHE A 451 13.00 23.99 1.50
C PHE A 451 12.17 24.60 2.64
N PRO A 452 11.04 23.99 3.03
CA PRO A 452 10.33 24.43 4.22
C PRO A 452 11.22 24.20 5.46
N PRO A 453 11.05 24.98 6.55
CA PRO A 453 11.71 24.64 7.81
C PRO A 453 11.33 23.22 8.23
N LEU A 454 12.12 22.58 9.11
CA LEU A 454 11.80 21.22 9.60
C LEU A 454 10.39 21.12 10.20
N THR A 455 9.89 22.21 10.81
CA THR A 455 8.53 22.36 11.31
C THR A 455 7.48 22.62 10.22
N GLY A 456 7.85 22.63 8.94
CA GLY A 456 6.98 22.75 7.78
C GLY A 456 6.93 21.49 6.92
N LEU A 457 7.68 20.44 7.28
CA LEU A 457 7.66 19.14 6.59
C LEU A 457 6.42 18.34 7.01
N VAL A 458 5.28 18.76 6.47
CA VAL A 458 3.99 18.07 6.62
C VAL A 458 3.92 16.92 5.62
N THR A 459 3.71 15.70 6.09
CA THR A 459 3.54 14.50 5.26
C THR A 459 2.10 14.03 5.28
N ILE A 460 1.71 13.36 4.19
CA ILE A 460 0.49 12.56 4.11
C ILE A 460 0.86 11.08 4.10
N ASP A 461 0.28 10.29 4.98
CA ASP A 461 0.53 8.86 5.10
C ASP A 461 -0.77 8.05 5.07
N LEU A 462 -0.74 6.85 4.50
CA LEU A 462 -1.86 5.91 4.56
C LEU A 462 -2.02 5.38 5.99
N VAL A 463 -3.23 5.53 6.55
CA VAL A 463 -3.58 4.97 7.87
C VAL A 463 -4.26 3.62 7.73
N GLY A 464 -5.07 3.44 6.68
CA GLY A 464 -5.69 2.16 6.38
C GLY A 464 -6.81 2.26 5.36
N GLY A 465 -7.38 1.10 5.03
CA GLY A 465 -8.45 0.95 4.03
C GLY A 465 -7.96 0.55 2.63
N ASP A 466 -6.69 0.19 2.46
CA ASP A 466 -6.15 -0.37 1.23
C ASP A 466 -6.29 -1.89 1.16
N GLY A 467 -6.40 -2.43 -0.07
CA GLY A 467 -6.45 -3.84 -0.37
C GLY A 467 -7.77 -4.52 0.00
N GLN A 468 -8.84 -3.75 0.18
CA GLN A 468 -10.16 -4.26 0.55
C GLN A 468 -10.91 -4.80 -0.67
N GLU A 469 -11.82 -5.74 -0.44
CA GLU A 469 -12.71 -6.28 -1.46
C GLU A 469 -14.19 -6.02 -1.10
N ALA A 470 -15.03 -5.84 -2.11
CA ALA A 470 -16.47 -5.72 -1.96
C ALA A 470 -17.20 -6.39 -3.14
N MET A 471 -18.47 -6.74 -2.95
CA MET A 471 -19.30 -7.22 -4.05
C MET A 471 -19.50 -6.11 -5.10
N PRO A 472 -19.74 -6.47 -6.38
CA PRO A 472 -20.04 -5.48 -7.42
C PRO A 472 -21.17 -4.51 -7.04
N GLY A 473 -20.81 -3.24 -6.85
CA GLY A 473 -21.74 -2.16 -6.50
C GLY A 473 -21.85 -1.86 -5.01
N ASP A 474 -21.17 -2.62 -4.15
CA ASP A 474 -21.16 -2.41 -2.70
C ASP A 474 -20.03 -1.48 -2.26
N GLU A 475 -20.21 -0.90 -1.07
CA GLU A 475 -19.20 -0.10 -0.37
C GLU A 475 -18.14 -1.00 0.27
N LEU A 476 -16.88 -0.56 0.27
CA LEU A 476 -15.82 -1.22 1.03
C LEU A 476 -16.14 -1.20 2.54
N ASP A 477 -15.85 -2.31 3.22
CA ASP A 477 -16.19 -2.52 4.64
C ASP A 477 -15.64 -1.43 5.57
N ALA A 478 -14.40 -0.99 5.34
CA ALA A 478 -13.74 0.06 6.10
C ALA A 478 -13.49 1.32 5.24
N PRO A 479 -13.57 2.52 5.84
CA PRO A 479 -13.20 3.74 5.15
C PRO A 479 -11.71 3.76 4.79
N VAL A 480 -11.39 4.38 3.66
CA VAL A 480 -10.03 4.75 3.30
C VAL A 480 -9.64 5.98 4.11
N ARG A 481 -8.51 5.88 4.82
CA ARG A 481 -8.05 6.90 5.77
C ARG A 481 -6.60 7.26 5.52
N VAL A 482 -6.33 8.55 5.50
CA VAL A 482 -4.97 9.11 5.44
C VAL A 482 -4.79 10.12 6.57
N VAL A 483 -3.57 10.24 7.07
CA VAL A 483 -3.21 11.20 8.11
C VAL A 483 -2.29 12.25 7.52
N VAL A 484 -2.55 13.51 7.85
CA VAL A 484 -1.65 14.63 7.61
C VAL A 484 -0.97 14.99 8.92
N ARG A 485 0.36 14.93 8.94
CA ARG A 485 1.15 15.16 10.15
C ARG A 485 2.43 15.91 9.87
N ASN A 486 2.90 16.64 10.86
CA ASN A 486 4.20 17.30 10.87
C ASN A 486 5.10 16.52 11.82
N GLY A 487 5.92 15.63 11.26
CA GLY A 487 6.63 14.61 12.04
C GLY A 487 5.67 13.71 12.83
N GLY A 488 5.63 13.87 14.15
CA GLY A 488 4.73 13.14 15.05
C GLY A 488 3.43 13.87 15.42
N LEU A 489 3.25 15.12 14.99
CA LEU A 489 2.12 15.97 15.38
C LEU A 489 1.02 15.95 14.32
N PRO A 490 -0.25 15.67 14.67
CA PRO A 490 -1.36 15.73 13.73
C PRO A 490 -1.63 17.17 13.27
N VAL A 491 -1.99 17.35 11.98
CA VAL A 491 -2.38 18.65 11.42
C VAL A 491 -3.89 18.68 11.21
N GLU A 492 -4.59 19.47 12.00
CA GLU A 492 -6.05 19.68 11.90
C GLU A 492 -6.40 20.66 10.76
N GLY A 493 -7.49 20.38 10.03
CA GLY A 493 -8.02 21.26 9.00
C GLY A 493 -7.27 21.25 7.67
N ALA A 494 -6.34 20.32 7.44
CA ALA A 494 -5.63 20.19 6.17
C ALA A 494 -6.56 19.60 5.08
N PRO A 495 -6.66 20.22 3.89
CA PRO A 495 -7.49 19.69 2.80
C PRO A 495 -6.83 18.51 2.09
N VAL A 496 -7.56 17.40 1.97
CA VAL A 496 -7.14 16.20 1.24
C VAL A 496 -8.14 15.89 0.14
N ARG A 497 -7.69 15.86 -1.12
CA ARG A 497 -8.48 15.44 -2.28
C ARG A 497 -8.38 13.93 -2.49
N PHE A 498 -9.52 13.27 -2.48
CA PHE A 498 -9.72 11.89 -2.86
C PHE A 498 -10.27 11.81 -4.30
N THR A 499 -9.57 11.11 -5.19
CA THR A 499 -9.95 10.98 -6.61
C THR A 499 -10.11 9.50 -6.97
N PRO A 500 -11.35 9.01 -7.17
CA PRO A 500 -11.59 7.62 -7.54
C PRO A 500 -11.44 7.43 -9.05
N ALA A 501 -10.66 6.42 -9.46
CA ALA A 501 -10.59 5.90 -10.83
C ALA A 501 -11.59 4.73 -10.99
N GLY A 502 -12.85 5.00 -10.64
CA GLY A 502 -13.93 4.02 -10.55
C GLY A 502 -14.70 4.13 -9.24
N GLY A 503 -16.03 4.07 -9.31
CA GLY A 503 -16.90 4.10 -8.13
C GLY A 503 -17.27 5.51 -7.65
N THR A 504 -17.85 5.59 -6.45
CA THR A 504 -18.29 6.85 -5.83
C THR A 504 -17.81 6.99 -4.39
N LEU A 505 -17.65 8.22 -3.92
CA LEU A 505 -17.14 8.54 -2.59
C LEU A 505 -18.20 9.21 -1.72
N ARG A 506 -18.11 8.95 -0.42
CA ARG A 506 -18.82 9.69 0.64
C ARG A 506 -17.85 9.99 1.77
N GLU A 507 -18.01 11.11 2.43
CA GLU A 507 -17.25 11.41 3.65
C GLU A 507 -17.60 10.42 4.76
N ALA A 508 -16.60 9.91 5.48
CA ALA A 508 -16.84 8.91 6.51
C ALA A 508 -17.65 9.43 7.71
N VAL A 509 -17.57 10.74 7.99
CA VAL A 509 -18.25 11.37 9.12
C VAL A 509 -19.62 11.90 8.73
N SER A 510 -19.71 12.70 7.66
CA SER A 510 -20.98 13.34 7.25
C SER A 510 -21.87 12.44 6.40
N GLY A 511 -21.31 11.38 5.78
CA GLY A 511 -22.02 10.48 4.86
C GLY A 511 -22.42 11.11 3.53
N SER A 512 -22.05 12.37 3.29
CA SER A 512 -22.36 13.11 2.07
C SER A 512 -21.24 12.99 1.04
N PRO A 513 -21.51 13.20 -0.27
CA PRO A 513 -20.47 13.24 -1.28
C PRO A 513 -19.49 14.40 -0.99
N PRO A 514 -18.17 14.16 -0.95
CA PRO A 514 -17.19 15.22 -0.69
C PRO A 514 -17.18 16.24 -1.84
N ALA A 515 -17.27 17.53 -1.50
CA ALA A 515 -17.30 18.61 -2.49
C ALA A 515 -15.95 18.65 -3.25
N GLY A 516 -16.00 18.38 -4.57
CA GLY A 516 -14.77 18.29 -5.38
C GLY A 516 -13.80 17.19 -4.94
N GLY A 517 -14.29 16.18 -4.20
CA GLY A 517 -13.46 15.11 -3.63
C GLY A 517 -12.63 15.53 -2.41
N VAL A 518 -12.80 16.74 -1.87
CA VAL A 518 -11.96 17.27 -0.80
C VAL A 518 -12.58 17.01 0.57
N VAL A 519 -11.78 16.50 1.51
CA VAL A 519 -12.12 16.28 2.93
C VAL A 519 -11.06 16.93 3.81
N LEU A 520 -11.49 17.65 4.85
CA LEU A 520 -10.58 18.26 5.82
C LEU A 520 -10.18 17.24 6.90
N THR A 521 -8.93 17.30 7.36
CA THR A 521 -8.47 16.48 8.48
C THR A 521 -9.09 16.92 9.81
N GLY A 522 -9.40 15.95 10.68
CA GLY A 522 -9.86 16.20 12.04
C GLY A 522 -8.72 16.59 13.01
N SER A 523 -9.04 16.71 14.30
CA SER A 523 -8.06 17.04 15.36
C SER A 523 -6.96 15.98 15.56
N ASP A 524 -7.18 14.77 15.06
CA ASP A 524 -6.21 13.66 14.99
C ASP A 524 -5.39 13.67 13.69
N GLY A 525 -5.60 14.67 12.83
CA GLY A 525 -4.94 14.80 11.53
C GLY A 525 -5.47 13.86 10.47
N VAL A 526 -6.57 13.13 10.71
CA VAL A 526 -7.07 12.12 9.77
C VAL A 526 -8.18 12.67 8.87
N ALA A 527 -8.08 12.37 7.57
CA ALA A 527 -9.16 12.54 6.60
C ALA A 527 -9.62 11.15 6.12
N ALA A 528 -10.93 10.96 5.98
CA ALA A 528 -11.53 9.64 5.75
C ALA A 528 -12.71 9.69 4.76
N VAL A 529 -12.71 8.77 3.79
CA VAL A 529 -13.81 8.56 2.84
C VAL A 529 -14.26 7.10 2.83
N ARG A 530 -15.55 6.90 2.58
CA ARG A 530 -16.10 5.60 2.20
C ARG A 530 -16.20 5.52 0.68
N TRP A 531 -15.87 4.35 0.15
CA TRP A 531 -15.73 4.15 -1.29
C TRP A 531 -16.58 2.97 -1.74
N THR A 532 -17.54 3.24 -2.61
CA THR A 532 -18.35 2.24 -3.32
C THR A 532 -17.74 1.97 -4.67
N LEU A 533 -17.37 0.73 -4.94
CA LEU A 533 -16.72 0.34 -6.19
C LEU A 533 -17.72 0.32 -7.35
N ASP A 534 -17.28 0.71 -8.55
CA ASP A 534 -18.12 0.62 -9.74
C ASP A 534 -18.32 -0.85 -10.13
N ALA A 535 -19.56 -1.34 -10.06
CA ALA A 535 -19.92 -2.72 -10.39
C ALA A 535 -19.54 -3.15 -11.81
N THR A 536 -19.43 -2.19 -12.74
CA THR A 536 -19.18 -2.43 -14.17
C THR A 536 -17.75 -2.07 -14.60
N GLY A 537 -16.94 -1.56 -13.67
CA GLY A 537 -15.57 -1.14 -13.90
C GLY A 537 -14.58 -2.30 -13.93
N ALA A 538 -13.28 -1.95 -13.89
CA ALA A 538 -12.23 -2.95 -13.71
C ALA A 538 -12.36 -3.65 -12.35
N SER A 539 -11.93 -4.91 -12.28
CA SER A 539 -11.99 -5.69 -11.04
C SER A 539 -11.09 -5.15 -9.94
N THR A 540 -9.96 -4.52 -10.28
CA THR A 540 -9.20 -3.67 -9.37
C THR A 540 -9.38 -2.21 -9.76
N GLN A 541 -9.86 -1.40 -8.82
CA GLN A 541 -10.04 0.04 -8.97
C GLN A 541 -9.02 0.77 -8.08
N ILE A 542 -8.74 2.03 -8.41
CA ILE A 542 -7.76 2.83 -7.70
C ILE A 542 -8.43 4.08 -7.13
N LEU A 543 -8.06 4.45 -5.91
CA LEU A 543 -8.39 5.71 -5.26
C LEU A 543 -7.08 6.42 -4.91
N THR A 544 -6.94 7.68 -5.32
CA THR A 544 -5.78 8.49 -4.92
C THR A 544 -6.17 9.50 -3.86
N ALA A 545 -5.31 9.72 -2.87
CA ALA A 545 -5.45 10.77 -1.87
C ALA A 545 -4.24 11.71 -1.92
N GLN A 546 -4.49 13.01 -2.04
CA GLN A 546 -3.47 14.05 -2.11
C GLN A 546 -3.81 15.24 -1.22
N ARG A 547 -2.85 15.72 -0.44
CA ARG A 547 -2.98 16.98 0.28
C ARG A 547 -2.94 18.16 -0.69
N LEU A 548 -3.77 19.16 -0.43
CA LEU A 548 -3.80 20.40 -1.18
C LEU A 548 -3.20 21.56 -0.37
N ASP A 549 -2.73 22.57 -1.07
CA ASP A 549 -2.41 23.88 -0.50
C ASP A 549 -3.66 24.77 -0.43
N ASP A 550 -3.46 26.01 0.01
CA ASP A 550 -4.47 27.06 0.11
C ASP A 550 -5.00 27.54 -1.25
N THR A 551 -4.31 27.24 -2.36
CA THR A 551 -4.76 27.47 -3.74
C THR A 551 -5.49 26.27 -4.36
N SER A 552 -5.70 25.19 -3.58
CA SER A 552 -6.27 23.91 -4.04
C SER A 552 -5.39 23.13 -5.04
N SER A 553 -4.09 23.41 -5.06
CA SER A 553 -3.09 22.68 -5.84
C SER A 553 -2.52 21.50 -5.03
N PRO A 554 -2.24 20.34 -5.64
CA PRO A 554 -1.63 19.21 -4.95
C PRO A 554 -0.20 19.53 -4.50
N VAL A 555 0.11 19.23 -3.23
CA VAL A 555 1.44 19.50 -2.64
C VAL A 555 2.30 18.23 -2.57
N ASP A 556 1.67 17.10 -2.23
CA ASP A 556 2.38 15.84 -2.00
C ASP A 556 2.14 14.82 -3.13
N VAL A 557 3.03 13.82 -3.19
CA VAL A 557 2.82 12.63 -4.03
C VAL A 557 1.53 11.93 -3.58
N ALA A 558 0.75 11.45 -4.54
CA ALA A 558 -0.50 10.76 -4.26
C ALA A 558 -0.28 9.47 -3.47
N VAL A 559 -1.01 9.31 -2.37
CA VAL A 559 -1.22 8.02 -1.73
C VAL A 559 -2.20 7.24 -2.60
N VAL A 560 -1.75 6.09 -3.11
CA VAL A 560 -2.55 5.23 -3.99
C VAL A 560 -3.12 4.07 -3.18
N VAL A 561 -4.43 3.90 -3.27
CA VAL A 561 -5.21 2.87 -2.58
C VAL A 561 -5.94 2.02 -3.61
N SER A 562 -6.01 0.73 -3.38
CA SER A 562 -6.66 -0.26 -4.23
C SER A 562 -7.90 -0.85 -3.55
N GLY A 563 -8.96 -1.04 -4.34
CA GLY A 563 -10.17 -1.75 -3.95
C GLY A 563 -10.52 -2.78 -5.04
N ARG A 564 -10.99 -3.97 -4.65
CA ARG A 564 -11.28 -5.05 -5.59
C ARG A 564 -12.74 -5.51 -5.55
N LEU A 565 -13.27 -5.82 -6.73
CA LEU A 565 -14.55 -6.50 -6.87
C LEU A 565 -14.38 -7.99 -6.58
N SER A 566 -15.19 -8.52 -5.67
CA SER A 566 -15.26 -9.97 -5.43
C SER A 566 -16.07 -10.64 -6.54
N ILE A 567 -15.38 -11.17 -7.56
CA ILE A 567 -15.99 -11.79 -8.75
C ILE A 567 -15.61 -13.27 -8.83
N ALA A 568 -16.61 -14.16 -8.93
CA ALA A 568 -16.40 -15.61 -8.95
C ALA A 568 -15.50 -16.13 -10.10
N SER A 569 -15.43 -15.42 -11.23
CA SER A 569 -14.51 -15.71 -12.34
C SER A 569 -13.04 -15.39 -12.02
N GLU A 570 -12.77 -14.66 -10.95
CA GLU A 570 -11.42 -14.29 -10.51
C GLU A 570 -11.02 -15.01 -9.21
N VAL A 571 -11.93 -15.77 -8.61
CA VAL A 571 -11.65 -16.59 -7.42
C VAL A 571 -11.15 -17.96 -7.85
N GLN A 572 -9.92 -18.29 -7.45
CA GLN A 572 -9.32 -19.59 -7.70
C GLN A 572 -10.14 -20.72 -7.07
N TRP A 573 -10.35 -21.78 -7.84
CA TRP A 573 -10.97 -23.02 -7.40
C TRP A 573 -9.96 -24.17 -7.44
N GLN A 574 -10.02 -25.06 -6.44
CA GLN A 574 -9.27 -26.30 -6.42
C GLN A 574 -10.24 -27.48 -6.61
N PRO A 575 -10.12 -28.27 -7.71
CA PRO A 575 -11.00 -29.40 -7.96
C PRO A 575 -10.94 -30.46 -6.86
N ALA A 576 -12.12 -30.92 -6.41
CA ALA A 576 -12.24 -31.98 -5.40
C ALA A 576 -12.15 -33.40 -5.97
N CYS A 577 -12.31 -33.57 -7.29
CA CYS A 577 -12.19 -34.84 -7.99
C CYS A 577 -11.86 -34.65 -9.49
N ASP A 578 -11.44 -35.73 -10.15
CA ASP A 578 -10.99 -35.72 -11.55
C ASP A 578 -12.03 -35.17 -12.54
N ALA A 579 -13.32 -35.33 -12.23
CA ALA A 579 -14.40 -34.81 -13.05
C ALA A 579 -14.33 -33.29 -13.25
N PHE A 580 -13.74 -32.55 -12.28
CA PHE A 580 -13.60 -31.09 -12.33
C PHE A 580 -12.17 -30.64 -12.67
N ALA A 581 -11.28 -31.54 -13.12
CA ALA A 581 -9.87 -31.21 -13.38
C ALA A 581 -9.64 -30.08 -14.39
N GLY A 582 -10.63 -29.81 -15.26
CA GLY A 582 -10.60 -28.71 -16.23
C GLY A 582 -11.03 -27.34 -15.70
N THR A 583 -11.57 -27.26 -14.47
CA THR A 583 -12.09 -26.01 -13.88
C THR A 583 -11.01 -25.28 -13.09
N ARG A 584 -10.92 -23.95 -13.25
CA ARG A 584 -9.91 -23.12 -12.56
C ARG A 584 -10.52 -22.10 -11.62
N THR A 585 -11.74 -21.67 -11.88
CA THR A 585 -12.43 -20.64 -11.09
C THR A 585 -13.69 -21.21 -10.44
N VAL A 586 -14.18 -20.55 -9.39
CA VAL A 586 -15.45 -20.92 -8.74
C VAL A 586 -16.59 -20.88 -9.75
N GLN A 587 -16.57 -19.91 -10.65
CA GLN A 587 -17.56 -19.81 -11.72
C GLN A 587 -17.50 -21.00 -12.68
N ASP A 588 -16.31 -21.45 -13.10
CA ASP A 588 -16.15 -22.62 -13.98
C ASP A 588 -16.70 -23.89 -13.32
N ALA A 589 -16.40 -24.08 -12.04
CA ALA A 589 -16.85 -25.24 -11.27
C ALA A 589 -18.38 -25.29 -11.16
N LEU A 590 -19.02 -24.15 -10.88
CA LEU A 590 -20.47 -24.04 -10.82
C LEU A 590 -21.12 -24.24 -12.20
N ALA A 591 -20.54 -23.67 -13.26
CA ALA A 591 -21.03 -23.85 -14.63
C ALA A 591 -20.97 -25.32 -15.07
N GLN A 592 -19.89 -26.03 -14.74
CA GLN A 592 -19.77 -27.45 -15.04
C GLN A 592 -20.75 -28.29 -14.21
N LEU A 593 -20.92 -27.98 -12.92
CA LEU A 593 -21.89 -28.69 -12.07
C LEU A 593 -23.33 -28.51 -12.59
N ALA A 594 -23.69 -27.28 -12.94
CA ALA A 594 -25.03 -26.94 -13.44
C ALA A 594 -25.40 -27.65 -14.75
N THR A 595 -24.40 -28.05 -15.54
CA THR A 595 -24.58 -28.71 -16.85
C THR A 595 -24.33 -30.22 -16.82
N THR A 596 -23.90 -30.78 -15.69
CA THR A 596 -23.64 -32.23 -15.56
C THR A 596 -24.96 -33.01 -15.55
N PRO A 597 -25.20 -33.94 -16.49
CA PRO A 597 -26.42 -34.75 -16.52
C PRO A 597 -26.48 -35.77 -15.38
N THR A 598 -27.69 -36.10 -14.95
CA THR A 598 -27.99 -37.18 -14.00
C THR A 598 -28.97 -38.17 -14.63
N LEU A 599 -28.88 -39.45 -14.26
CA LEU A 599 -29.74 -40.52 -14.78
C LEU A 599 -30.63 -41.04 -13.66
N ARG A 600 -31.95 -41.02 -13.84
CA ARG A 600 -32.93 -41.42 -12.82
C ARG A 600 -33.98 -42.38 -13.38
N LEU A 601 -34.33 -43.42 -12.64
CA LEU A 601 -35.39 -44.34 -13.04
C LEU A 601 -36.77 -43.70 -12.85
N LEU A 602 -37.59 -43.70 -13.92
CA LEU A 602 -38.98 -43.25 -13.87
C LEU A 602 -39.97 -44.42 -13.73
N GLY A 603 -39.62 -45.61 -14.21
CA GLY A 603 -40.45 -46.80 -14.05
C GLY A 603 -40.00 -47.98 -14.91
N GLY A 604 -40.64 -49.13 -14.71
CA GLY A 604 -40.35 -50.37 -15.43
C GLY A 604 -39.36 -51.32 -14.73
N ASP A 605 -39.12 -51.14 -13.43
CA ASP A 605 -38.37 -52.09 -12.58
C ASP A 605 -39.31 -53.07 -11.87
N GLY A 606 -38.81 -54.27 -11.59
CA GLY A 606 -39.53 -55.34 -10.91
C GLY A 606 -40.67 -55.95 -11.74
N GLN A 607 -40.54 -55.98 -13.07
CA GLN A 607 -41.61 -56.42 -13.96
C GLN A 607 -41.69 -57.95 -14.09
N GLU A 608 -42.90 -58.50 -14.18
CA GLU A 608 -43.13 -59.94 -14.35
C GLU A 608 -43.44 -60.29 -15.81
N VAL A 609 -42.91 -61.42 -16.27
CA VAL A 609 -43.10 -61.95 -17.63
C VAL A 609 -43.73 -63.33 -17.52
N SER A 610 -44.83 -63.57 -18.25
CA SER A 610 -45.63 -64.80 -18.14
C SER A 610 -44.95 -66.08 -18.67
N SER A 611 -43.91 -65.94 -19.49
CA SER A 611 -43.16 -67.06 -20.09
C SER A 611 -41.85 -66.57 -20.71
N GLU A 612 -40.87 -67.46 -20.90
CA GLU A 612 -39.65 -67.14 -21.64
C GLU A 612 -39.94 -66.65 -23.07
N GLY A 613 -39.14 -65.71 -23.58
CA GLY A 613 -39.26 -65.17 -24.95
C GLY A 613 -40.28 -64.03 -25.11
N VAL A 614 -40.87 -63.55 -24.01
CA VAL A 614 -41.83 -62.43 -23.99
C VAL A 614 -41.19 -61.19 -23.37
N THR A 615 -41.59 -60.01 -23.85
CA THR A 615 -41.14 -58.71 -23.32
C THR A 615 -41.76 -58.37 -21.97
N VAL A 616 -41.12 -57.46 -21.24
CA VAL A 616 -41.74 -56.86 -20.05
C VAL A 616 -43.01 -56.09 -20.42
N PRO A 617 -44.07 -56.11 -19.60
CA PRO A 617 -45.38 -55.56 -19.94
C PRO A 617 -45.42 -54.02 -20.06
N GLN A 618 -44.43 -53.31 -19.50
CA GLN A 618 -44.29 -51.87 -19.58
C GLN A 618 -42.87 -51.46 -20.02
N LEU A 619 -42.78 -50.29 -20.65
CA LEU A 619 -41.49 -49.70 -21.02
C LEU A 619 -40.62 -49.44 -19.79
N VAL A 620 -39.33 -49.74 -19.92
CA VAL A 620 -38.33 -49.26 -18.98
C VAL A 620 -38.03 -47.80 -19.32
N ARG A 621 -38.29 -46.89 -18.37
CA ARG A 621 -38.19 -45.43 -18.58
C ARG A 621 -37.21 -44.80 -17.62
N VAL A 622 -36.33 -43.97 -18.15
CA VAL A 622 -35.37 -43.19 -17.36
C VAL A 622 -35.40 -41.73 -17.79
N ALA A 623 -35.26 -40.84 -16.81
CA ALA A 623 -35.06 -39.41 -17.03
C ALA A 623 -33.56 -39.11 -17.06
N VAL A 624 -33.16 -38.25 -18.00
CA VAL A 624 -31.83 -37.63 -18.04
C VAL A 624 -32.00 -36.12 -17.96
N ASP A 625 -31.57 -35.54 -16.86
CA ASP A 625 -31.67 -34.10 -16.63
C ASP A 625 -30.48 -33.54 -15.83
N SER A 626 -30.31 -32.23 -15.94
CA SER A 626 -29.34 -31.42 -15.20
C SER A 626 -30.07 -30.32 -14.42
N PRO A 627 -29.42 -29.61 -13.50
CA PRO A 627 -30.00 -28.42 -12.87
C PRO A 627 -30.55 -27.37 -13.85
N CYS A 628 -30.03 -27.33 -15.08
CA CYS A 628 -30.49 -26.43 -16.15
C CYS A 628 -31.65 -26.99 -17.01
N GLY A 629 -32.12 -28.21 -16.73
CA GLY A 629 -33.24 -28.86 -17.43
C GLY A 629 -32.87 -30.17 -18.14
N PRO A 630 -33.76 -30.69 -19.01
CA PRO A 630 -33.59 -31.97 -19.70
C PRO A 630 -32.29 -32.05 -20.51
N ALA A 631 -31.52 -33.10 -20.31
CA ALA A 631 -30.24 -33.30 -20.98
C ALA A 631 -30.39 -34.23 -22.18
N ARG A 632 -29.92 -33.80 -23.35
CA ARG A 632 -29.96 -34.58 -24.60
C ARG A 632 -28.70 -35.43 -24.79
N VAL A 633 -28.44 -36.30 -23.82
CA VAL A 633 -27.32 -37.25 -23.87
C VAL A 633 -27.88 -38.66 -24.02
N LYS A 634 -27.32 -39.44 -24.93
CA LYS A 634 -27.79 -40.80 -25.23
C LYS A 634 -27.77 -41.69 -23.99
N VAL A 635 -28.86 -42.40 -23.76
CA VAL A 635 -28.93 -43.48 -22.78
C VAL A 635 -28.69 -44.79 -23.52
N VAL A 636 -27.83 -45.63 -22.95
CA VAL A 636 -27.55 -46.97 -23.44
C VAL A 636 -28.19 -47.98 -22.49
N ALA A 637 -29.00 -48.88 -23.03
CA ALA A 637 -29.62 -49.98 -22.30
C ALA A 637 -28.96 -51.29 -22.72
N GLN A 638 -28.37 -52.00 -21.76
CA GLN A 638 -27.64 -53.24 -21.98
C GLN A 638 -28.25 -54.38 -21.16
N GLY A 639 -28.78 -55.38 -21.86
CA GLY A 639 -29.28 -56.62 -21.26
C GLY A 639 -28.17 -57.64 -21.01
N THR A 640 -28.49 -58.72 -20.29
CA THR A 640 -27.61 -59.87 -20.10
C THR A 640 -27.53 -60.73 -21.37
N ASP A 641 -26.66 -61.75 -21.36
CA ASP A 641 -26.49 -62.66 -22.49
C ASP A 641 -27.81 -63.37 -22.86
N GLY A 642 -28.27 -63.15 -24.08
CA GLY A 642 -29.53 -63.69 -24.62
C GLY A 642 -30.75 -62.78 -24.44
N ALA A 643 -30.65 -61.70 -23.67
CA ALA A 643 -31.71 -60.70 -23.56
C ALA A 643 -31.75 -59.83 -24.83
N LEU A 644 -32.94 -59.33 -25.18
CA LEU A 644 -33.11 -58.40 -26.30
C LEU A 644 -33.60 -57.05 -25.79
N VAL A 645 -33.05 -55.97 -26.33
CA VAL A 645 -33.37 -54.59 -25.97
C VAL A 645 -33.64 -53.80 -27.24
N LEU A 646 -34.68 -52.97 -27.22
CA LEU A 646 -35.03 -52.08 -28.32
C LEU A 646 -35.37 -50.70 -27.78
N ALA A 647 -34.73 -49.67 -28.32
CA ALA A 647 -35.05 -48.27 -28.07
C ALA A 647 -36.50 -47.98 -28.48
N SER A 648 -37.19 -47.21 -27.65
CA SER A 648 -38.61 -46.87 -27.86
C SER A 648 -38.89 -45.41 -27.53
N GLN A 649 -40.12 -44.97 -27.80
CA GLN A 649 -40.60 -43.65 -27.41
C GLN A 649 -41.55 -43.76 -26.22
N GLU A 650 -41.58 -42.73 -25.37
CA GLU A 650 -42.52 -42.71 -24.26
C GLU A 650 -43.97 -42.88 -24.74
N GLY A 651 -44.72 -43.79 -24.11
CA GLY A 651 -46.10 -44.10 -24.47
C GLY A 651 -46.27 -45.06 -25.66
N ALA A 652 -45.19 -45.54 -26.28
CA ALA A 652 -45.27 -46.56 -27.32
C ALA A 652 -45.77 -47.92 -26.76
N ALA A 653 -46.54 -48.65 -27.56
CA ALA A 653 -47.02 -49.98 -27.20
C ALA A 653 -45.86 -50.98 -27.13
N VAL A 654 -45.82 -51.80 -26.08
CA VAL A 654 -44.82 -52.85 -25.93
C VAL A 654 -45.21 -54.06 -26.80
N PRO A 655 -44.41 -54.45 -27.82
CA PRO A 655 -44.68 -55.65 -28.60
C PRO A 655 -44.49 -56.90 -27.72
N PRO A 656 -45.24 -58.00 -27.93
CA PRO A 656 -45.19 -59.18 -27.07
C PRO A 656 -43.86 -59.96 -27.14
N THR A 657 -43.05 -59.77 -28.18
CA THR A 657 -41.70 -60.34 -28.31
C THR A 657 -40.84 -59.43 -29.18
N LEU A 658 -39.53 -59.38 -28.91
CA LEU A 658 -38.53 -58.70 -29.72
C LEU A 658 -37.84 -59.65 -30.71
N THR A 659 -38.13 -60.96 -30.66
CA THR A 659 -37.54 -61.95 -31.56
C THR A 659 -37.90 -61.66 -33.02
N GLY A 660 -36.89 -61.51 -33.89
CA GLY A 660 -37.11 -61.22 -35.31
C GLY A 660 -37.32 -59.74 -35.66
N THR A 661 -37.23 -58.82 -34.68
CA THR A 661 -37.33 -57.36 -34.89
C THR A 661 -36.01 -56.68 -35.24
N GLY A 662 -34.88 -57.42 -35.19
CA GLY A 662 -33.53 -56.87 -35.34
C GLY A 662 -32.91 -56.34 -34.04
N ALA A 663 -33.65 -56.40 -32.92
CA ALA A 663 -33.14 -56.06 -31.59
C ALA A 663 -31.94 -56.93 -31.18
N GLY A 664 -30.96 -56.33 -30.52
CA GLY A 664 -29.77 -56.99 -29.97
C GLY A 664 -29.77 -56.96 -28.44
N SER A 665 -28.66 -57.35 -27.80
CA SER A 665 -28.50 -57.27 -26.34
C SER A 665 -28.23 -55.85 -25.81
N THR A 666 -28.08 -54.87 -26.70
CA THR A 666 -27.90 -53.46 -26.36
C THR A 666 -28.59 -52.57 -27.38
N ASP A 667 -29.15 -51.46 -26.92
CA ASP A 667 -29.64 -50.39 -27.77
C ASP A 667 -29.49 -49.03 -27.08
N ALA A 668 -29.52 -47.93 -27.85
CA ALA A 668 -29.34 -46.59 -27.33
C ALA A 668 -30.33 -45.59 -27.92
N VAL A 669 -30.83 -44.68 -27.09
CA VAL A 669 -31.78 -43.65 -27.52
C VAL A 669 -31.44 -42.29 -26.91
N GLU A 670 -31.65 -41.23 -27.68
CA GLU A 670 -31.64 -39.87 -27.12
C GLU A 670 -32.95 -39.63 -26.37
N PRO A 671 -32.89 -39.04 -25.16
CA PRO A 671 -34.08 -38.65 -24.44
C PRO A 671 -34.93 -37.66 -25.25
N ASP A 672 -36.25 -37.72 -25.06
CA ASP A 672 -37.18 -36.83 -25.74
C ASP A 672 -37.13 -35.38 -25.22
N ALA A 673 -38.05 -34.52 -25.68
CA ALA A 673 -38.10 -33.12 -25.26
C ALA A 673 -38.34 -32.92 -23.75
N THR A 674 -38.83 -33.95 -23.05
CA THR A 674 -39.03 -33.95 -21.59
C THR A 674 -37.85 -34.60 -20.84
N GLY A 675 -36.85 -35.10 -21.56
CA GLY A 675 -35.68 -35.76 -20.99
C GLY A 675 -35.89 -37.23 -20.70
N VAL A 676 -36.91 -37.88 -21.30
CA VAL A 676 -37.22 -39.29 -21.07
C VAL A 676 -36.65 -40.18 -22.17
N ALA A 677 -35.89 -41.19 -21.78
CA ALA A 677 -35.48 -42.30 -22.64
C ALA A 677 -36.27 -43.56 -22.26
N ALA A 678 -36.77 -44.28 -23.26
CA ALA A 678 -37.61 -45.46 -23.07
C ALA A 678 -37.07 -46.67 -23.84
N PHE A 679 -37.19 -47.86 -23.24
CA PHE A 679 -36.74 -49.11 -23.83
C PHE A 679 -37.80 -50.21 -23.66
N VAL A 680 -37.94 -51.04 -24.69
CA VAL A 680 -38.59 -52.35 -24.59
C VAL A 680 -37.50 -53.37 -24.28
N TRP A 681 -37.74 -54.22 -23.29
CA TRP A 681 -36.80 -55.24 -22.87
C TRP A 681 -37.46 -56.62 -22.88
N GLN A 682 -36.78 -57.60 -23.47
CA GLN A 682 -37.10 -59.01 -23.39
C GLN A 682 -36.03 -59.69 -22.53
N PRO A 683 -36.35 -60.02 -21.26
CA PRO A 683 -35.44 -60.70 -20.35
C PRO A 683 -34.98 -62.08 -20.85
N SER A 684 -33.77 -62.48 -20.46
CA SER A 684 -33.23 -63.83 -20.61
C SER A 684 -33.19 -64.53 -19.25
N PHE A 685 -33.92 -65.63 -19.12
CA PHE A 685 -33.96 -66.44 -17.90
C PHE A 685 -33.00 -67.64 -17.93
N ALA A 686 -32.01 -67.62 -18.83
CA ALA A 686 -31.04 -68.70 -19.00
C ALA A 686 -30.20 -68.98 -17.74
N GLN A 687 -30.07 -68.01 -16.83
CA GLN A 687 -29.28 -68.12 -15.59
C GLN A 687 -30.11 -68.13 -14.30
N GLY A 688 -31.45 -68.18 -14.38
CA GLY A 688 -32.34 -68.17 -13.21
C GLY A 688 -33.71 -67.57 -13.49
N ARG A 689 -34.51 -67.32 -12.45
CA ARG A 689 -35.88 -66.76 -12.56
C ARG A 689 -35.95 -65.23 -12.65
N SER A 690 -34.81 -64.56 -12.69
CA SER A 690 -34.70 -63.11 -12.77
C SER A 690 -33.60 -62.69 -13.73
N ASP A 691 -33.80 -61.58 -14.41
CA ASP A 691 -32.80 -60.94 -15.27
C ASP A 691 -32.62 -59.46 -14.88
N VAL A 692 -31.53 -58.83 -15.34
CA VAL A 692 -31.20 -57.42 -15.05
C VAL A 692 -30.81 -56.65 -16.32
N LEU A 693 -31.50 -55.54 -16.58
CA LEU A 693 -31.14 -54.54 -17.56
C LEU A 693 -30.28 -53.45 -16.91
N THR A 694 -29.16 -53.10 -17.53
CA THR A 694 -28.28 -52.01 -17.08
C THR A 694 -28.42 -50.79 -17.99
N LEU A 695 -28.67 -49.63 -17.41
CA LEU A 695 -28.85 -48.35 -18.11
C LEU A 695 -27.71 -47.40 -17.74
N THR A 696 -27.01 -46.90 -18.75
CA THR A 696 -25.90 -45.95 -18.61
C THR A 696 -26.12 -44.74 -19.51
N VAL A 697 -25.41 -43.64 -19.24
CA VAL A 697 -25.35 -42.49 -20.13
C VAL A 697 -24.08 -42.57 -20.95
N ASP A 698 -24.21 -42.48 -22.27
CA ASP A 698 -23.10 -42.61 -23.21
C ASP A 698 -22.02 -41.54 -22.96
N GLY A 699 -20.76 -41.96 -22.96
CA GLY A 699 -19.61 -41.08 -22.72
C GLY A 699 -19.48 -40.48 -21.30
N LEU A 700 -20.38 -40.81 -20.36
CA LEU A 700 -20.33 -40.31 -18.99
C LEU A 700 -20.15 -41.44 -17.97
N ALA A 701 -19.20 -41.26 -17.05
CA ALA A 701 -18.93 -42.20 -15.96
C ALA A 701 -19.94 -42.04 -14.79
N LEU A 702 -21.24 -42.04 -15.09
CA LEU A 702 -22.30 -42.02 -14.08
C LEU A 702 -22.54 -43.44 -13.55
N ALA A 703 -23.04 -43.53 -12.31
CA ALA A 703 -23.48 -44.80 -11.75
C ALA A 703 -24.62 -45.39 -12.60
N PRO A 704 -24.55 -46.66 -13.02
CA PRO A 704 -25.58 -47.26 -13.85
C PRO A 704 -26.88 -47.44 -13.07
N VAL A 705 -28.02 -47.22 -13.73
CA VAL A 705 -29.34 -47.61 -13.22
C VAL A 705 -29.59 -49.06 -13.61
N LYS A 706 -29.94 -49.91 -12.64
CA LYS A 706 -30.25 -51.33 -12.89
C LYS A 706 -31.73 -51.58 -12.68
N VAL A 707 -32.31 -52.35 -13.59
CA VAL A 707 -33.73 -52.67 -13.66
C VAL A 707 -33.87 -54.18 -13.76
N SER A 708 -34.81 -54.76 -13.03
CA SER A 708 -34.99 -56.21 -12.90
C SER A 708 -36.32 -56.69 -13.46
N ALA A 709 -36.36 -57.93 -13.93
CA ALA A 709 -37.59 -58.61 -14.34
C ALA A 709 -37.59 -60.07 -13.90
N GLN A 710 -38.78 -60.66 -13.69
CA GLN A 710 -38.99 -62.00 -13.15
C GLN A 710 -39.92 -62.85 -14.04
N LEU A 711 -39.76 -64.18 -14.01
CA LEU A 711 -40.61 -65.13 -14.73
C LEU A 711 -41.79 -65.58 -13.83
N ASP A 712 -43.02 -65.23 -14.21
CA ASP A 712 -44.26 -65.60 -13.50
C ASP A 712 -44.65 -67.06 -13.81
N VAL A 713 -44.83 -67.86 -12.75
CA VAL A 713 -45.26 -69.27 -12.84
C VAL A 713 -46.46 -69.44 -11.90
N SER A 714 -47.66 -69.20 -12.42
CA SER A 714 -48.89 -69.48 -11.68
C SER A 714 -49.03 -70.97 -11.34
N VAL A 715 -48.76 -71.33 -10.08
CA VAL A 715 -49.10 -72.63 -9.50
C VAL A 715 -50.03 -72.41 -8.31
N ALA A 716 -51.21 -73.01 -8.38
CA ALA A 716 -52.24 -72.95 -7.37
C ALA A 716 -51.72 -73.40 -5.98
N GLY A 717 -51.84 -72.52 -4.98
CA GLY A 717 -51.94 -72.85 -3.55
C GLY A 717 -50.72 -73.53 -2.93
N ALA A 718 -49.63 -72.80 -2.71
CA ALA A 718 -48.57 -73.21 -1.77
C ALA A 718 -48.78 -72.51 -0.42
N LEU A 719 -49.11 -73.29 0.62
CA LEU A 719 -49.20 -72.84 2.02
C LEU A 719 -47.87 -72.20 2.44
N GLY A 720 -47.81 -70.90 2.68
CA GLY A 720 -46.61 -70.17 3.15
C GLY A 720 -46.57 -70.03 4.66
N MET A 721 -45.44 -69.59 5.23
CA MET A 721 -45.37 -69.28 6.66
C MET A 721 -46.21 -68.04 6.95
N HIS A 722 -46.91 -68.01 8.07
CA HIS A 722 -47.77 -66.89 8.42
C HIS A 722 -47.25 -66.14 9.64
N VAL A 723 -47.36 -64.81 9.62
CA VAL A 723 -47.19 -63.98 10.81
C VAL A 723 -48.42 -64.19 11.69
N VAL A 724 -48.23 -64.71 12.90
CA VAL A 724 -49.32 -65.01 13.84
C VAL A 724 -49.45 -63.96 14.95
N GLU A 725 -48.35 -63.28 15.29
CA GLU A 725 -48.31 -62.31 16.38
C GLU A 725 -47.20 -61.29 16.16
N THR A 726 -47.44 -60.04 16.56
CA THR A 726 -46.49 -58.93 16.55
C THR A 726 -46.44 -58.28 17.93
N ALA A 727 -45.23 -58.18 18.50
CA ALA A 727 -45.01 -57.64 19.84
C ALA A 727 -43.67 -56.91 19.92
N PHE A 728 -43.43 -56.17 20.99
CA PHE A 728 -42.10 -55.70 21.34
C PHE A 728 -41.38 -56.72 22.25
N LEU A 729 -40.04 -56.67 22.31
CA LEU A 729 -39.25 -57.61 23.12
C LEU A 729 -39.56 -57.51 24.61
N ASN A 730 -40.00 -56.34 25.08
CA ASN A 730 -40.43 -56.14 26.47
C ASN A 730 -41.83 -56.73 26.78
N GLY A 731 -42.51 -57.30 25.79
CA GLY A 731 -43.82 -57.94 25.92
C GLY A 731 -45.02 -57.01 25.71
N SER A 732 -44.80 -55.73 25.41
CA SER A 732 -45.89 -54.83 25.00
C SER A 732 -46.40 -55.16 23.59
N ALA A 733 -47.67 -54.84 23.32
CA ALA A 733 -48.30 -55.11 22.04
C ALA A 733 -47.74 -54.18 20.94
N PHE A 734 -47.36 -54.75 19.79
CA PHE A 734 -46.98 -53.97 18.61
C PHE A 734 -48.10 -54.01 17.59
N GLU A 735 -48.90 -52.94 17.56
CA GLU A 735 -50.10 -52.83 16.74
C GLU A 735 -49.88 -51.87 15.56
N ASN A 736 -50.55 -52.16 14.44
CA ASN A 736 -50.53 -51.28 13.28
C ASN A 736 -51.33 -50.00 13.57
N ASP A 737 -50.86 -48.87 13.04
CA ASP A 737 -51.48 -47.55 13.17
C ASP A 737 -51.55 -47.01 14.63
N ALA A 738 -50.70 -47.56 15.52
CA ALA A 738 -50.54 -47.14 16.91
C ALA A 738 -49.41 -46.12 17.11
N VAL A 739 -49.46 -45.36 18.21
CA VAL A 739 -48.34 -44.52 18.67
C VAL A 739 -47.43 -45.37 19.55
N VAL A 740 -46.14 -45.42 19.23
CA VAL A 740 -45.16 -46.28 19.89
C VAL A 740 -44.20 -45.45 20.75
N ASP A 741 -43.96 -45.87 21.99
CA ASP A 741 -42.97 -45.25 22.87
C ASP A 741 -41.54 -45.61 22.42
N VAL A 742 -40.60 -44.68 22.64
CA VAL A 742 -39.17 -44.89 22.38
C VAL A 742 -38.69 -46.17 23.09
N ALA A 743 -39.10 -46.37 24.35
CA ALA A 743 -38.65 -47.49 25.17
C ALA A 743 -39.10 -48.85 24.60
N ASP A 744 -40.29 -48.91 24.01
CA ASP A 744 -40.81 -50.11 23.36
C ASP A 744 -40.02 -50.43 22.10
N LEU A 745 -39.76 -49.43 21.24
CA LEU A 745 -38.98 -49.61 20.02
C LEU A 745 -37.50 -49.96 20.30
N VAL A 746 -36.91 -49.38 21.35
CA VAL A 746 -35.55 -49.71 21.83
C VAL A 746 -35.45 -51.17 22.26
N SER A 747 -36.51 -51.72 22.86
CA SER A 747 -36.53 -53.13 23.27
C SER A 747 -36.39 -54.07 22.06
N GLY A 748 -36.89 -53.66 20.90
CA GLY A 748 -36.85 -54.40 19.63
C GLY A 748 -38.22 -54.94 19.23
N ILE A 749 -38.42 -55.16 17.93
CA ILE A 749 -39.69 -55.63 17.36
C ILE A 749 -39.62 -57.14 17.17
N VAL A 750 -40.60 -57.86 17.69
CA VAL A 750 -40.73 -59.31 17.67
C VAL A 750 -41.88 -59.71 16.75
N ILE A 751 -41.58 -60.55 15.77
CA ILE A 751 -42.56 -61.14 14.84
C ILE A 751 -42.56 -62.65 15.04
N THR A 752 -43.70 -63.19 15.47
CA THR A 752 -43.89 -64.63 15.67
C THR A 752 -44.57 -65.23 14.45
N LEU A 753 -44.06 -66.35 13.98
CA LEU A 753 -44.59 -67.11 12.86
C LEU A 753 -45.20 -68.45 13.29
N ASP A 754 -46.02 -69.04 12.44
CA ASP A 754 -46.59 -70.38 12.61
C ASP A 754 -45.60 -71.54 12.36
N SER A 755 -44.42 -71.25 11.79
CA SER A 755 -43.37 -72.24 11.50
C SER A 755 -41.96 -71.74 11.83
N LEU A 756 -40.98 -72.67 11.81
CA LEU A 756 -39.59 -72.40 12.12
C LEU A 756 -38.92 -71.67 10.95
N VAL A 757 -38.23 -70.57 11.23
CA VAL A 757 -37.50 -69.76 10.25
C VAL A 757 -36.11 -70.33 10.02
N LEU A 758 -35.69 -70.45 8.77
CA LEU A 758 -34.32 -70.77 8.39
C LEU A 758 -33.41 -69.57 8.73
N PRO A 759 -32.50 -69.65 9.74
CA PRO A 759 -31.84 -68.46 10.27
C PRO A 759 -30.94 -67.72 9.26
N GLU A 760 -30.32 -68.43 8.32
CA GLU A 760 -29.49 -67.90 7.23
C GLU A 760 -30.28 -67.17 6.12
N SER A 761 -31.60 -67.30 6.10
CA SER A 761 -32.48 -66.52 5.23
C SER A 761 -32.71 -65.10 5.77
N VAL A 762 -32.46 -64.87 7.07
CA VAL A 762 -32.73 -63.60 7.77
C VAL A 762 -31.46 -62.93 8.31
N GLY A 763 -30.64 -63.67 9.06
CA GLY A 763 -29.51 -63.11 9.79
C GLY A 763 -28.48 -62.45 8.87
N GLY A 764 -28.19 -61.17 9.12
CA GLY A 764 -27.22 -60.38 8.35
C GLY A 764 -27.65 -59.99 6.93
N LYS A 765 -28.89 -60.29 6.53
CA LYS A 765 -29.45 -59.93 5.22
C LYS A 765 -30.45 -58.76 5.35
N PRO A 766 -30.58 -57.88 4.34
CA PRO A 766 -31.47 -56.72 4.37
C PRO A 766 -32.93 -57.09 4.06
N VAL A 767 -33.47 -58.14 4.70
CA VAL A 767 -34.81 -58.69 4.41
C VAL A 767 -35.91 -58.11 5.32
N GLY A 768 -35.53 -57.16 6.19
CA GLY A 768 -36.46 -56.47 7.07
C GLY A 768 -35.88 -55.16 7.58
N ARG A 769 -36.73 -54.12 7.64
CA ARG A 769 -36.29 -52.74 7.85
C ARG A 769 -37.33 -51.92 8.60
N VAL A 770 -36.84 -50.97 9.39
CA VAL A 770 -37.66 -49.90 9.99
C VAL A 770 -37.34 -48.61 9.26
N LEU A 771 -38.34 -48.04 8.61
CA LEU A 771 -38.25 -46.79 7.85
C LEU A 771 -38.91 -45.65 8.63
N MET A 772 -38.37 -44.44 8.50
CA MET A 772 -38.86 -43.22 9.13
C MET A 772 -39.02 -42.14 8.07
N ASP A 773 -40.20 -41.53 7.99
CA ASP A 773 -40.47 -40.46 7.02
C ASP A 773 -40.29 -39.08 7.70
N LEU A 774 -39.26 -38.34 7.30
CA LEU A 774 -38.91 -37.02 7.83
C LEU A 774 -39.36 -35.90 6.88
N PRO A 775 -39.70 -34.69 7.37
CA PRO A 775 -39.97 -33.54 6.53
C PRO A 775 -38.76 -33.14 5.67
N TRP A 776 -38.99 -32.72 4.43
CA TRP A 776 -37.98 -32.23 3.50
C TRP A 776 -38.55 -31.07 2.66
N PRO A 777 -37.75 -30.06 2.28
CA PRO A 777 -36.38 -29.83 2.70
C PRO A 777 -36.27 -29.39 4.18
N THR A 778 -35.07 -29.52 4.75
CA THR A 778 -34.71 -28.97 6.07
C THR A 778 -33.54 -27.98 5.91
N PRO A 779 -33.36 -26.97 6.77
CA PRO A 779 -32.25 -26.04 6.67
C PRO A 779 -30.88 -26.72 6.62
N PRO A 780 -29.96 -26.23 5.78
CA PRO A 780 -30.06 -24.97 5.02
C PRO A 780 -30.84 -25.06 3.70
N GLU A 781 -31.19 -26.26 3.20
CA GLU A 781 -31.90 -26.43 1.92
C GLU A 781 -33.28 -25.78 1.93
N LEU A 782 -33.97 -25.79 3.08
CA LEU A 782 -35.28 -25.15 3.22
C LEU A 782 -35.21 -23.67 2.85
N ASP A 783 -34.20 -22.93 3.31
CA ASP A 783 -34.07 -21.49 3.06
C ASP A 783 -33.82 -21.17 1.55
N GLN A 784 -33.48 -22.18 0.74
CA GLN A 784 -33.26 -22.03 -0.71
C GLN A 784 -34.49 -22.40 -1.55
N TRP A 785 -35.33 -23.33 -1.09
CA TRP A 785 -36.40 -23.91 -1.90
C TRP A 785 -37.80 -23.41 -1.52
N SER A 786 -38.08 -23.16 -0.23
CA SER A 786 -39.40 -22.77 0.26
C SER A 786 -39.42 -22.44 1.76
N ASP A 787 -40.36 -21.63 2.22
CA ASP A 787 -40.49 -21.28 3.65
C ASP A 787 -41.06 -22.40 4.55
N GLN A 788 -41.52 -23.52 3.97
CA GLN A 788 -42.08 -24.67 4.69
C GLN A 788 -41.71 -25.99 4.03
N SER A 789 -41.49 -27.05 4.81
CA SER A 789 -41.27 -28.39 4.24
C SER A 789 -42.52 -28.84 3.46
N PHE A 790 -42.33 -29.24 2.20
CA PHE A 790 -43.43 -29.63 1.30
C PHE A 790 -43.34 -31.09 0.82
N ALA A 791 -42.27 -31.80 1.16
CA ALA A 791 -42.04 -33.20 0.82
C ALA A 791 -41.63 -34.01 2.05
N LEU A 792 -41.56 -35.34 1.89
CA LEU A 792 -41.03 -36.26 2.89
C LEU A 792 -39.79 -36.95 2.34
N GLN A 793 -38.76 -37.07 3.16
CA GLN A 793 -37.58 -37.90 2.93
C GLN A 793 -37.66 -39.13 3.84
N THR A 794 -37.67 -40.32 3.25
CA THR A 794 -37.62 -41.58 4.00
C THR A 794 -36.17 -41.94 4.33
N VAL A 795 -35.90 -42.25 5.59
CA VAL A 795 -34.61 -42.76 6.06
C VAL A 795 -34.79 -44.12 6.73
N GLU A 796 -33.84 -45.04 6.51
CA GLU A 796 -33.85 -46.36 7.15
C GLU A 796 -33.09 -46.33 8.48
N LEU A 797 -33.68 -46.88 9.54
CA LEU A 797 -33.02 -47.06 10.82
C LEU A 797 -32.14 -48.32 10.78
N VAL A 798 -30.84 -48.11 10.97
CA VAL A 798 -29.86 -49.20 10.99
C VAL A 798 -30.19 -50.18 12.12
N GLY A 799 -30.52 -51.42 11.73
CA GLY A 799 -30.85 -52.51 12.65
C GLY A 799 -30.30 -53.85 12.18
N GLU A 800 -30.40 -54.84 13.05
CA GLU A 800 -30.17 -56.24 12.74
C GLU A 800 -31.43 -57.06 12.94
N LEU A 801 -31.61 -58.06 12.08
CA LEU A 801 -32.61 -59.11 12.26
C LEU A 801 -31.95 -60.36 12.79
N ILE A 802 -32.60 -60.95 13.80
CA ILE A 802 -32.16 -62.18 14.45
C ILE A 802 -33.34 -63.15 14.40
N ALA A 803 -33.20 -64.22 13.62
CA ALA A 803 -34.18 -65.31 13.61
C ALA A 803 -33.79 -66.40 14.62
N ARG A 804 -34.73 -66.80 15.48
CA ARG A 804 -34.60 -67.94 16.40
C ARG A 804 -35.91 -68.71 16.46
N LYS A 805 -35.87 -70.00 16.11
CA LYS A 805 -37.07 -70.85 16.01
C LYS A 805 -38.11 -70.21 15.09
N ASN A 806 -39.32 -69.98 15.56
CA ASN A 806 -40.41 -69.35 14.82
C ASN A 806 -40.52 -67.84 15.05
N VAL A 807 -39.46 -67.20 15.56
CA VAL A 807 -39.46 -65.76 15.90
C VAL A 807 -38.39 -65.02 15.13
N ILE A 808 -38.74 -63.85 14.62
CA ILE A 808 -37.84 -62.87 14.04
C ILE A 808 -37.81 -61.65 14.96
N LEU A 809 -36.63 -61.30 15.47
CA LEU A 809 -36.40 -60.11 16.28
C LEU A 809 -35.65 -59.07 15.43
N TRP A 810 -36.22 -57.89 15.29
CA TRP A 810 -35.49 -56.70 14.83
C TRP A 810 -34.97 -55.93 16.05
N ARG A 811 -33.69 -55.56 16.01
CA ARG A 811 -33.04 -54.71 17.03
C ARG A 811 -32.25 -53.62 16.34
N SER A 812 -32.36 -52.38 16.82
CA SER A 812 -31.53 -51.31 16.29
C SER A 812 -30.06 -51.47 16.68
N LYS A 813 -29.16 -51.15 15.74
CA LYS A 813 -27.72 -50.98 16.03
C LYS A 813 -27.39 -49.56 16.49
N LEU A 814 -28.37 -48.66 16.46
CA LEU A 814 -28.22 -47.27 16.86
C LEU A 814 -28.72 -47.08 18.30
N PRO A 815 -28.17 -46.10 19.04
CA PRO A 815 -28.75 -45.67 20.31
C PRO A 815 -30.06 -44.91 20.04
N LEU A 816 -31.16 -45.64 19.83
CA LEU A 816 -32.44 -45.08 19.38
C LEU A 816 -32.94 -43.96 20.30
N ASP A 817 -32.78 -44.07 21.62
CA ASP A 817 -33.15 -43.00 22.56
C ASP A 817 -32.50 -41.66 22.19
N SER A 818 -31.21 -41.70 21.86
CA SER A 818 -30.42 -40.50 21.52
C SER A 818 -30.73 -40.00 20.11
N VAL A 819 -30.90 -40.91 19.15
CA VAL A 819 -31.21 -40.57 17.75
C VAL A 819 -32.60 -39.96 17.65
N LEU A 820 -33.60 -40.62 18.21
CA LEU A 820 -34.99 -40.17 18.20
C LEU A 820 -35.19 -38.93 19.06
N GLY A 821 -34.46 -38.79 20.17
CA GLY A 821 -34.41 -37.56 20.97
C GLY A 821 -33.93 -36.35 20.17
N ARG A 822 -32.81 -36.48 19.44
CA ARG A 822 -32.29 -35.40 18.58
C ARG A 822 -33.23 -35.06 17.41
N VAL A 823 -33.84 -36.08 16.81
CA VAL A 823 -34.84 -35.88 15.75
C VAL A 823 -36.03 -35.10 16.29
N ARG A 824 -36.54 -35.46 17.46
CA ARG A 824 -37.63 -34.75 18.14
C ARG A 824 -37.26 -33.31 18.48
N GLU A 825 -36.08 -33.06 19.05
CA GLU A 825 -35.61 -31.69 19.34
C GLU A 825 -35.53 -30.82 18.09
N ARG A 826 -34.99 -31.35 16.99
CA ARG A 826 -34.95 -30.62 15.71
C ARG A 826 -36.35 -30.31 15.18
N LEU A 827 -37.27 -31.26 15.25
CA LEU A 827 -38.65 -31.06 14.78
C LEU A 827 -39.39 -30.04 15.65
N ILE A 828 -39.20 -30.04 16.97
CA ILE A 828 -39.72 -28.99 17.87
C ILE A 828 -39.14 -27.63 17.48
N GLY A 829 -37.84 -27.56 17.16
CA GLY A 829 -37.21 -26.34 16.66
C GLY A 829 -37.80 -25.85 15.35
N PHE A 830 -38.15 -26.75 14.41
CA PHE A 830 -38.82 -26.38 13.17
C PHE A 830 -40.27 -25.95 13.37
N GLU A 831 -40.98 -26.58 14.29
CA GLU A 831 -42.34 -26.21 14.69
C GLU A 831 -42.37 -24.83 15.36
N ALA A 832 -41.46 -24.54 16.29
CA ALA A 832 -41.35 -23.24 16.97
C ALA A 832 -41.14 -22.07 15.99
N ASN A 833 -40.58 -22.37 14.81
CA ASN A 833 -40.35 -21.41 13.74
C ASN A 833 -41.46 -21.43 12.66
N ASN A 834 -42.58 -22.11 12.87
CA ASN A 834 -43.70 -22.29 11.93
C ASN A 834 -43.31 -22.89 10.56
N ARG A 835 -42.21 -23.65 10.49
CA ARG A 835 -41.65 -24.21 9.22
C ARG A 835 -42.24 -25.57 8.81
N LEU A 836 -43.03 -26.22 9.67
CA LEU A 836 -43.62 -27.55 9.43
C LEU A 836 -45.12 -27.54 9.08
N GLY A 837 -45.79 -26.39 9.12
CA GLY A 837 -47.25 -26.30 9.07
C GLY A 837 -47.89 -26.87 10.36
N LEU A 838 -48.86 -26.16 10.94
CA LEU A 838 -49.50 -26.56 12.20
C LEU A 838 -50.71 -27.49 11.95
N PRO A 839 -50.98 -28.49 12.81
CA PRO A 839 -50.18 -28.96 13.96
C PRO A 839 -49.13 -30.02 13.58
N ALA A 840 -48.08 -30.16 14.39
CA ALA A 840 -47.04 -31.19 14.21
C ALA A 840 -47.63 -32.60 14.24
N LEU A 841 -47.62 -33.26 13.09
CA LEU A 841 -48.04 -34.66 12.95
C LEU A 841 -46.95 -35.57 13.58
N PRO A 842 -47.33 -36.67 14.25
CA PRO A 842 -46.35 -37.67 14.67
C PRO A 842 -45.59 -38.21 13.44
N ILE A 843 -44.31 -38.54 13.62
CA ILE A 843 -43.46 -39.05 12.55
C ILE A 843 -43.99 -40.42 12.14
N ARG A 844 -44.29 -40.60 10.85
CA ARG A 844 -44.70 -41.90 10.33
C ARG A 844 -43.48 -42.81 10.23
N MET A 845 -43.61 -43.99 10.82
CA MET A 845 -42.63 -45.06 10.73
C MET A 845 -43.26 -46.30 10.10
N ARG A 846 -42.44 -47.13 9.46
CA ARG A 846 -42.87 -48.36 8.81
C ARG A 846 -41.94 -49.51 9.16
N PHE A 847 -42.49 -50.66 9.53
CA PHE A 847 -41.74 -51.91 9.65
C PHE A 847 -42.11 -52.81 8.47
N GLN A 848 -41.10 -53.27 7.73
CA GLN A 848 -41.27 -54.09 6.54
C GLN A 848 -40.47 -55.39 6.66
N LEU A 849 -41.04 -56.51 6.19
CA LEU A 849 -40.35 -57.77 5.95
C LEU A 849 -40.60 -58.21 4.49
N ASP A 850 -39.53 -58.50 3.76
CA ASP A 850 -39.59 -59.00 2.39
C ASP A 850 -39.80 -60.54 2.41
N GLY A 851 -41.07 -60.96 2.32
CA GLY A 851 -41.49 -62.34 2.60
C GLY A 851 -40.84 -63.40 1.69
N TRP A 852 -40.58 -63.07 0.43
CA TRP A 852 -39.90 -63.94 -0.54
C TRP A 852 -38.49 -64.35 -0.09
N ALA A 853 -37.83 -63.56 0.75
CA ALA A 853 -36.48 -63.86 1.20
C ALA A 853 -36.45 -64.68 2.51
N ILE A 854 -37.58 -64.80 3.21
CA ILE A 854 -37.69 -65.47 4.52
C ILE A 854 -38.25 -66.87 4.31
N MET A 855 -37.44 -67.89 4.62
CA MET A 855 -37.71 -69.29 4.26
C MET A 855 -37.99 -70.17 5.49
N ASP A 856 -38.83 -71.20 5.32
CA ASP A 856 -39.10 -72.21 6.35
C ASP A 856 -37.89 -73.14 6.52
N ALA A 857 -37.47 -73.37 7.77
CA ALA A 857 -36.32 -74.20 8.11
C ALA A 857 -36.48 -75.67 7.72
N ARG A 858 -37.73 -76.17 7.62
CA ARG A 858 -38.05 -77.55 7.26
C ARG A 858 -38.35 -77.71 5.77
N ASN A 859 -38.77 -76.65 5.10
CA ASN A 859 -39.00 -76.63 3.66
C ASN A 859 -38.58 -75.27 3.05
N PRO A 860 -37.36 -75.13 2.54
CA PRO A 860 -36.86 -73.85 2.00
C PRO A 860 -37.64 -73.30 0.79
N GLU A 861 -38.51 -74.10 0.16
CA GLU A 861 -39.42 -73.65 -0.92
C GLU A 861 -40.66 -72.94 -0.37
N ARG A 862 -40.89 -72.99 0.94
CA ARG A 862 -41.98 -72.28 1.64
C ARG A 862 -41.47 -70.95 2.17
N HIS A 863 -42.01 -69.86 1.64
CA HIS A 863 -41.64 -68.50 2.01
C HIS A 863 -42.64 -67.88 3.01
N LEU A 864 -42.26 -66.77 3.63
CA LEU A 864 -43.17 -65.98 4.46
C LEU A 864 -44.23 -65.29 3.59
N ASN A 865 -45.49 -65.51 3.91
CA ASN A 865 -46.62 -64.81 3.29
C ASN A 865 -46.96 -63.61 4.15
N GLY A 866 -46.61 -62.42 3.66
CA GLY A 866 -46.79 -61.17 4.39
C GLY A 866 -48.15 -60.48 4.22
N HIS A 867 -49.08 -61.04 3.43
CA HIS A 867 -50.38 -60.42 3.22
C HIS A 867 -51.26 -60.53 4.48
N ALA A 868 -51.59 -59.40 5.11
CA ALA A 868 -52.51 -59.33 6.24
C ALA A 868 -53.80 -58.60 5.84
N ILE A 869 -54.96 -59.15 6.21
CA ILE A 869 -56.25 -58.49 6.02
C ILE A 869 -56.36 -57.33 7.01
N THR A 870 -56.71 -56.14 6.53
CA THR A 870 -56.89 -54.94 7.38
C THR A 870 -58.37 -54.74 7.74
N GLN A 871 -58.62 -54.26 8.96
CA GLN A 871 -59.95 -53.83 9.42
C GLN A 871 -59.85 -52.48 10.12
N SER A 872 -60.83 -51.60 9.89
CA SER A 872 -60.93 -50.35 10.66
C SER A 872 -61.69 -50.59 11.97
N VAL A 873 -61.05 -50.29 13.10
CA VAL A 873 -61.64 -50.35 14.45
C VAL A 873 -61.42 -48.98 15.10
N GLN A 874 -62.50 -48.28 15.47
CA GLN A 874 -62.42 -46.95 16.12
C GLN A 874 -61.54 -45.91 15.40
N GLY A 875 -61.42 -45.96 14.07
CA GLY A 875 -60.56 -45.04 13.30
C GLY A 875 -59.08 -45.41 13.28
N GLN A 876 -58.72 -46.61 13.75
CA GLN A 876 -57.41 -47.24 13.59
C GLN A 876 -57.50 -48.39 12.58
N THR A 877 -56.45 -48.54 11.76
CA THR A 877 -56.32 -49.69 10.86
C THR A 877 -55.59 -50.82 11.58
N VAL A 878 -56.32 -51.86 11.95
CA VAL A 878 -55.79 -53.04 12.66
C VAL A 878 -55.56 -54.17 11.66
N LEU A 879 -54.44 -54.89 11.82
CA LEU A 879 -54.13 -56.09 11.04
C LEU A 879 -54.77 -57.31 11.68
N ARG A 880 -55.44 -58.13 10.89
CA ARG A 880 -55.94 -59.44 11.30
C ARG A 880 -54.84 -60.47 11.06
N LEU A 881 -54.29 -61.01 12.15
CA LEU A 881 -53.35 -62.13 12.12
C LEU A 881 -54.09 -63.46 12.44
N PRO A 882 -53.68 -64.61 11.85
CA PRO A 882 -52.51 -64.79 10.99
C PRO A 882 -52.62 -64.15 9.59
N THR A 883 -51.47 -63.89 8.95
CA THR A 883 -51.43 -63.52 7.52
C THR A 883 -52.03 -64.62 6.63
N THR A 884 -52.32 -64.31 5.37
CA THR A 884 -53.01 -65.20 4.41
C THR A 884 -52.11 -65.66 3.27
N ASP A 885 -52.48 -66.76 2.62
CA ASP A 885 -51.77 -67.34 1.48
C ASP A 885 -52.05 -66.67 0.12
N ASP A 886 -52.85 -65.61 0.08
CA ASP A 886 -53.28 -64.96 -1.17
C ASP A 886 -52.10 -64.40 -2.00
N ILE A 887 -50.97 -64.07 -1.35
CA ILE A 887 -49.75 -63.58 -2.00
C ILE A 887 -48.54 -64.33 -1.44
N ALA A 888 -48.08 -65.34 -2.19
CA ALA A 888 -46.91 -66.13 -1.83
C ALA A 888 -45.64 -65.26 -1.80
N GLY A 889 -44.88 -65.27 -0.70
CA GLY A 889 -43.68 -64.44 -0.56
C GLY A 889 -43.93 -62.93 -0.48
N GLY A 890 -45.18 -62.51 -0.28
CA GLY A 890 -45.56 -61.09 -0.21
C GLY A 890 -44.86 -60.33 0.92
N ARG A 891 -44.68 -59.02 0.75
CA ARG A 891 -44.14 -58.13 1.79
C ARG A 891 -45.13 -58.00 2.95
N PHE A 892 -44.66 -58.21 4.17
CA PHE A 892 -45.39 -57.85 5.39
C PHE A 892 -45.02 -56.41 5.75
N GLU A 893 -46.01 -55.54 5.88
CA GLU A 893 -45.79 -54.11 6.17
C GLU A 893 -46.74 -53.64 7.27
N MET A 894 -46.16 -53.00 8.28
CA MET A 894 -46.87 -52.27 9.32
C MET A 894 -46.43 -50.81 9.29
N TRP A 895 -47.33 -49.88 9.58
CA TRP A 895 -46.98 -48.50 9.90
C TRP A 895 -47.39 -48.18 11.33
N PHE A 896 -46.62 -47.31 11.95
CA PHE A 896 -46.85 -46.83 13.31
C PHE A 896 -46.33 -45.40 13.42
N TRP A 897 -46.67 -44.74 14.52
CA TRP A 897 -46.44 -43.32 14.70
C TRP A 897 -45.48 -43.09 15.87
N PHE A 898 -44.56 -42.15 15.68
CA PHE A 898 -43.59 -41.74 16.68
C PHE A 898 -43.76 -40.24 16.99
N GLY A 899 -44.21 -39.91 18.20
CA GLY A 899 -44.57 -38.53 18.59
C GLY A 899 -45.83 -38.50 19.46
N GLY A 900 -46.31 -37.29 19.83
CA GLY A 900 -47.54 -37.11 20.62
C GLY A 900 -48.83 -37.53 19.89
N ASP A 901 -49.99 -37.33 20.54
CA ASP A 901 -51.32 -37.87 20.17
C ASP A 901 -51.66 -37.87 18.67
N LYS A 902 -52.28 -38.98 18.23
CA LYS A 902 -52.65 -39.28 16.84
C LYS A 902 -53.46 -38.14 16.18
N PRO A 903 -53.24 -37.81 14.90
CA PRO A 903 -54.18 -37.00 14.13
C PRO A 903 -55.46 -37.83 13.88
N GLY A 904 -56.45 -37.67 14.75
CA GLY A 904 -57.78 -38.23 14.56
C GLY A 904 -58.59 -37.47 13.49
N PRO A 905 -59.60 -38.10 12.86
CA PRO A 905 -60.49 -37.42 11.93
C PRO A 905 -61.46 -36.50 12.70
N ASN A 906 -61.64 -35.28 12.18
CA ASN A 906 -62.60 -34.25 12.61
C ASN A 906 -62.26 -33.41 13.85
N PHE A 907 -61.43 -32.37 13.68
CA PHE A 907 -61.48 -31.20 14.58
C PHE A 907 -62.64 -30.29 14.15
N THR A 908 -63.75 -30.33 14.87
CA THR A 908 -64.82 -29.35 14.73
C THR A 908 -64.30 -28.03 15.29
N ARG A 909 -64.09 -27.04 14.41
CA ARG A 909 -63.59 -25.71 14.80
C ARG A 909 -64.61 -25.07 15.77
N PHE A 910 -64.18 -24.71 16.98
CA PHE A 910 -65.05 -24.03 17.94
C PHE A 910 -65.19 -22.56 17.52
N ARG A 911 -66.31 -22.22 16.87
CA ARG A 911 -66.62 -20.84 16.53
C ARG A 911 -67.16 -20.14 17.79
N ILE A 912 -66.48 -19.08 18.21
CA ILE A 912 -66.95 -18.25 19.31
C ILE A 912 -68.23 -17.54 18.85
N GLU A 913 -69.38 -17.92 19.37
CA GLU A 913 -70.63 -17.17 19.17
C GLU A 913 -70.66 -15.93 20.08
N ASP A 914 -71.58 -15.00 19.85
CA ASP A 914 -71.80 -13.92 20.81
C ASP A 914 -72.47 -14.48 22.07
N PHE A 915 -71.66 -14.68 23.10
CA PHE A 915 -72.10 -15.21 24.39
C PHE A 915 -72.53 -14.11 25.37
N SER A 916 -72.58 -12.84 24.95
CA SER A 916 -72.99 -11.72 25.80
C SER A 916 -74.40 -11.95 26.37
N GLY A 917 -74.54 -11.93 27.70
CA GLY A 917 -75.80 -12.23 28.39
C GLY A 917 -76.02 -13.71 28.74
N ALA A 918 -75.17 -14.63 28.28
CA ALA A 918 -75.23 -16.05 28.68
C ALA A 918 -74.66 -16.28 30.10
N THR A 919 -75.02 -17.40 30.73
CA THR A 919 -74.43 -17.81 32.02
C THR A 919 -73.06 -18.45 31.82
N LEU A 920 -72.08 -18.13 32.69
CA LEU A 920 -70.73 -18.71 32.68
C LEU A 920 -70.74 -20.24 32.49
N THR A 921 -71.58 -20.96 33.25
CA THR A 921 -71.68 -22.42 33.19
C THR A 921 -72.03 -22.96 31.80
N LYS A 922 -72.86 -22.25 31.03
CA LYS A 922 -73.25 -22.67 29.67
C LYS A 922 -72.07 -22.56 28.72
N VAL A 923 -71.32 -21.47 28.80
CA VAL A 923 -70.18 -21.19 27.90
C VAL A 923 -68.98 -22.06 28.26
N THR A 924 -68.69 -22.26 29.54
CA THR A 924 -67.64 -23.18 29.99
C THR A 924 -67.90 -24.61 29.51
N ARG A 925 -69.14 -25.10 29.60
CA ARG A 925 -69.50 -26.44 29.11
C ARG A 925 -69.27 -26.58 27.60
N LEU A 926 -69.77 -25.64 26.80
CA LEU A 926 -69.61 -25.66 25.34
C LEU A 926 -68.13 -25.62 24.93
N ALA A 927 -67.30 -24.84 25.63
CA ALA A 927 -65.87 -24.77 25.36
C ALA A 927 -65.12 -26.05 25.80
N THR A 928 -65.48 -26.65 26.94
CA THR A 928 -64.89 -27.92 27.41
C THR A 928 -65.26 -29.09 26.49
N ASP A 929 -66.52 -29.18 26.05
CA ASP A 929 -66.98 -30.22 25.11
C ASP A 929 -66.24 -30.11 23.76
N ALA A 930 -65.74 -28.92 23.41
CA ALA A 930 -64.95 -28.66 22.20
C ALA A 930 -63.42 -28.71 22.42
N GLY A 931 -62.94 -29.10 23.61
CA GLY A 931 -61.50 -29.20 23.91
C GLY A 931 -60.77 -27.86 24.01
N VAL A 932 -61.48 -26.77 24.30
CA VAL A 932 -60.94 -25.40 24.42
C VAL A 932 -60.69 -25.07 25.90
N PRO A 933 -59.45 -24.78 26.34
CA PRO A 933 -59.18 -24.41 27.73
C PRO A 933 -59.81 -23.04 28.08
N VAL A 934 -60.53 -22.97 29.20
CA VAL A 934 -61.29 -21.78 29.60
C VAL A 934 -60.62 -21.05 30.75
N THR A 935 -60.43 -19.74 30.60
CA THR A 935 -60.02 -18.81 31.67
C THR A 935 -61.18 -17.87 31.98
N VAL A 936 -61.42 -17.53 33.24
CA VAL A 936 -62.53 -16.64 33.64
C VAL A 936 -61.97 -15.38 34.28
N ILE A 937 -62.43 -14.21 33.82
CA ILE A 937 -62.10 -12.90 34.38
C ILE A 937 -63.38 -12.24 34.88
N GLU A 938 -63.41 -11.83 36.14
CA GLU A 938 -64.53 -11.10 36.72
C GLU A 938 -64.35 -9.59 36.59
N GLU A 939 -65.38 -8.90 36.12
CA GLU A 939 -65.41 -7.45 35.94
C GLU A 939 -66.61 -6.79 36.61
N ASP A 940 -66.44 -5.56 37.08
CA ASP A 940 -67.52 -4.79 37.69
C ASP A 940 -68.49 -4.27 36.61
N ALA A 941 -69.69 -4.82 36.59
CA ALA A 941 -70.77 -4.41 35.70
C ALA A 941 -72.05 -4.11 36.52
N PRO A 942 -72.28 -2.84 36.93
CA PRO A 942 -73.44 -2.45 37.72
C PRO A 942 -74.75 -2.77 36.98
N GLY A 943 -75.69 -3.43 37.66
CA GLY A 943 -77.01 -3.79 37.09
C GLY A 943 -77.06 -5.10 36.29
N ILE A 944 -75.94 -5.82 36.11
CA ILE A 944 -75.89 -7.12 35.45
C ILE A 944 -75.69 -8.23 36.48
N ARG A 945 -76.51 -9.29 36.42
CA ARG A 945 -76.48 -10.43 37.35
C ARG A 945 -75.09 -11.09 37.40
N LYS A 946 -74.63 -11.47 38.59
CA LYS A 946 -73.36 -12.18 38.79
C LYS A 946 -73.24 -13.41 37.88
N ASN A 947 -72.05 -13.66 37.34
CA ASN A 947 -71.71 -14.76 36.41
C ASN A 947 -72.39 -14.68 35.02
N THR A 948 -72.93 -13.52 34.65
CA THR A 948 -73.36 -13.24 33.27
C THR A 948 -72.16 -12.86 32.42
N VAL A 949 -72.00 -13.47 31.26
CA VAL A 949 -70.90 -13.20 30.33
C VAL A 949 -71.06 -11.82 29.71
N LEU A 950 -70.03 -10.99 29.83
CA LEU A 950 -69.92 -9.64 29.26
C LEU A 950 -69.25 -9.68 27.88
N GLY A 951 -68.52 -10.75 27.59
CA GLY A 951 -67.85 -10.99 26.31
C GLY A 951 -66.76 -12.06 26.46
N THR A 952 -66.13 -12.40 25.34
CA THR A 952 -65.02 -13.36 25.29
C THR A 952 -63.79 -12.75 24.64
N ILE A 953 -62.61 -13.30 24.96
CA ILE A 953 -61.37 -13.03 24.26
C ILE A 953 -60.82 -14.39 23.78
N PRO A 954 -60.65 -14.60 22.47
CA PRO A 954 -60.97 -13.68 21.36
C PRO A 954 -62.48 -13.34 21.24
N ALA A 955 -62.79 -12.27 20.51
CA ALA A 955 -64.16 -11.78 20.35
C ALA A 955 -65.05 -12.75 19.55
N SER A 956 -66.37 -12.55 19.62
CA SER A 956 -67.35 -13.34 18.85
C SER A 956 -67.04 -13.30 17.36
N GLY A 957 -67.12 -14.45 16.69
CA GLY A 957 -66.84 -14.65 15.27
C GLY A 957 -65.48 -15.30 14.99
N THR A 958 -64.55 -15.33 15.95
CA THR A 958 -63.25 -16.00 15.80
C THR A 958 -63.39 -17.52 15.92
N LEU A 959 -62.64 -18.26 15.09
CA LEU A 959 -62.53 -19.72 15.17
C LEU A 959 -61.35 -20.08 16.08
N LEU A 960 -61.60 -20.83 17.14
CA LEU A 960 -60.55 -21.35 18.01
C LEU A 960 -60.12 -22.74 17.56
N LEU A 961 -58.82 -22.95 17.49
CA LEU A 961 -58.21 -24.26 17.34
C LEU A 961 -58.11 -24.96 18.72
N PRO A 962 -58.15 -26.30 18.77
CA PRO A 962 -57.95 -27.05 20.02
C PRO A 962 -56.68 -26.61 20.75
N GLY A 963 -56.77 -26.35 22.06
CA GLY A 963 -55.65 -25.88 22.89
C GLY A 963 -55.46 -24.36 22.98
N GLN A 964 -56.11 -23.55 22.13
CA GLN A 964 -56.10 -22.09 22.28
C GLN A 964 -57.05 -21.65 23.42
N PRO A 965 -56.63 -20.79 24.35
CA PRO A 965 -57.45 -20.44 25.50
C PRO A 965 -58.60 -19.49 25.15
N LEU A 966 -59.80 -19.79 25.65
CA LEU A 966 -60.96 -18.90 25.64
C LEU A 966 -61.04 -18.18 26.99
N THR A 967 -60.87 -16.86 27.00
CA THR A 967 -61.09 -16.06 28.20
C THR A 967 -62.51 -15.53 28.21
N ILE A 968 -63.28 -15.89 29.24
CA ILE A 968 -64.67 -15.45 29.44
C ILE A 968 -64.68 -14.31 30.47
N ARG A 969 -65.13 -13.14 30.05
CA ARG A 969 -65.33 -11.98 30.94
C ARG A 969 -66.73 -12.08 31.52
N VAL A 970 -66.88 -12.08 32.84
CA VAL A 970 -68.18 -12.21 33.52
C VAL A 970 -68.42 -11.07 34.50
N SER A 971 -69.69 -10.68 34.66
CA SER A 971 -70.10 -9.71 35.68
C SER A 971 -69.86 -10.26 37.09
N ARG A 972 -69.17 -9.47 37.92
CA ARG A 972 -69.00 -9.70 39.36
C ARG A 972 -70.32 -9.51 40.13
N GLY A 973 -71.27 -8.77 39.56
CA GLY A 973 -72.58 -8.46 40.14
C GLY A 973 -72.47 -7.65 41.43
N VAL A 974 -72.44 -6.32 41.32
CA VAL A 974 -72.56 -5.44 42.48
C VAL A 974 -74.06 -5.22 42.74
N GLY A 975 -74.54 -5.69 43.89
CA GLY A 975 -75.95 -5.65 44.26
C GLY A 975 -76.51 -4.22 44.32
N GLY A 976 -77.74 -4.08 43.81
CA GLY A 976 -78.72 -3.12 44.34
C GLY A 976 -79.62 -3.85 45.32
#